data_AF-D0N466-F1
#
_entry.id   AF-D0N466-F1
#
_cell.length_a   1.000
_cell.length_b   1.000
_cell.length_c   1.000
_cell.angle_alpha   90.00
_cell.angle_beta   90.00
_cell.angle_gamma   90.00
#
_symmetry.space_group_name_H-M   'P 1'
#
loop_
_entity.id
_entity.type
_entity.pdbx_description
1 polymer ?
#
loop_
_entity_poly.entity_id
_entity_poly.type
_entity_poly.pdbx_seq_one_letter_code
_entity_poly.pdbx_strand_id
1 'polypeptide(L)'
;MLRCGVAPLLRGRSTRSMSLLSSIFGIGEFEGARNTSLNRSTSKQQAYDLALLDYVSMNSHPKFMLQQILEDDAPFLMGHVLVGTSQCLASLMHQDALDATTRLHVATKIVQQGETTVSEKMHVQALDAMVHGRHHEAAAVYETILLHDHRDLLALRCCYDIYLFLGLPSWSPNDNGYSLLLGMQAYGMQAAGRLDAAEALAEKTLSMNGNDRWALHTMLHVLEARGNANHGASYANQHKEGFDNGGPLERHLYFQWALYMLDLGHYDRIDKMLEVNIFPYHPDGAPHAVSTLCDATQLYWRLRFAGQDTTELGNQLLQNWSAVLSPSDLETNEVSTARLHPLARTRFKDATEALLPVRGKLGLLGGTDVDQDVVEQLLIEWYDYLCLTSQNNLISSVCYRDSASKCDDLRLAKLLLNERLSARPQSAQCWSTFSRVSAASGDSSAVRDAQGMSYVLGLGQDDSLDDLSFLTHTVFAFALSEASLQLEDVIYAIKNNIDRSKMTSSVVTLEALESALDTLLAVSAENDYEQIQVFGAFDTPRLHFNMHNNSYDLRADTHRRLHAGPEARIQLLRNRFMSVDLRVKRNRLFAPLSAAVANTIEYMELSRIESLLGVSGVRRVIGMLGQDERKRFYLEDFTSRIIIDLTNAAYTDGLFTINCVVLVEGEVIDDVLHVQSMGFPPPETKEASLEVLGGIDPLGVEVSAQQREQIRELEASDHHAAFIVLSDVHLDDPLVMSKLDELFQGLESVQPTLFILMGDFMSTSIGGGAGSNSLQDLREYLEELGSLILKYPGIAENSRFILVPGPNDPGSSRAFPRHPLPDLCTRELIRKVPNVTCSTNPCRIRYYTQDIVIFRDDLQQKMQRHAILPPTPSEQGEAMDEDGETVHSVSQTDISKHLAKTVIDQAHLCPLPLMANPINWDFDSSLQLFPAPDVLILGDSTEQYQLGYSSIGVFHPGPFHADYSFVFYRPSTNTTEFSRVE
;
A
#
# COMPACT_ATOMS: atom_id res chain seq x y z
N MET A 1 -71.56 0.47 -50.00
CA MET A 1 -72.29 -0.81 -49.99
C MET A 1 -71.37 -1.82 -49.32
N LEU A 2 -71.62 -2.47 -48.19
CA LEU A 2 -72.72 -2.62 -47.21
C LEU A 2 -72.05 -2.54 -45.81
N ARG A 3 -72.40 -1.69 -44.83
CA ARG A 3 -73.54 -1.73 -43.87
C ARG A 3 -73.74 -3.12 -43.24
N CYS A 4 -73.86 -3.37 -41.93
CA CYS A 4 -74.47 -2.74 -40.74
C CYS A 4 -73.80 -3.40 -39.49
N GLY A 5 -73.92 -3.00 -38.21
CA GLY A 5 -74.74 -2.05 -37.47
C GLY A 5 -74.93 -2.54 -36.01
N VAL A 6 -74.93 -1.59 -35.05
CA VAL A 6 -75.72 -1.51 -33.79
C VAL A 6 -75.43 -2.48 -32.61
N ALA A 7 -75.18 -1.88 -31.43
CA ALA A 7 -75.11 -2.44 -30.04
C ALA A 7 -76.50 -2.91 -29.49
N PRO A 8 -76.79 -3.30 -28.21
CA PRO A 8 -76.00 -3.31 -26.95
C PRO A 8 -76.22 -4.51 -25.96
N LEU A 9 -75.42 -4.50 -24.87
CA LEU A 9 -75.61 -4.98 -23.46
C LEU A 9 -76.61 -6.11 -23.08
N LEU A 10 -76.15 -7.13 -22.33
CA LEU A 10 -76.58 -7.43 -20.93
C LEU A 10 -75.91 -8.68 -20.30
N ARG A 11 -75.83 -8.64 -18.96
CA ARG A 11 -75.16 -9.53 -18.00
C ARG A 11 -75.64 -10.99 -17.97
N GLY A 12 -74.72 -11.89 -17.58
CA GLY A 12 -75.02 -13.14 -16.89
C GLY A 12 -73.82 -13.64 -16.06
N ARG A 13 -73.92 -13.55 -14.73
CA ARG A 13 -72.99 -14.16 -13.76
C ARG A 13 -73.22 -15.67 -13.70
N SER A 14 -72.14 -16.44 -13.65
CA SER A 14 -72.07 -17.69 -12.86
C SER A 14 -70.64 -17.91 -12.38
N THR A 15 -70.51 -18.12 -11.08
CA THR A 15 -69.30 -18.27 -10.27
C THR A 15 -68.62 -19.63 -10.49
N ARG A 16 -67.29 -19.65 -10.57
CA ARG A 16 -66.48 -20.84 -10.27
C ARG A 16 -65.43 -20.50 -9.21
N SER A 17 -65.27 -21.45 -8.30
CA SER A 17 -64.46 -21.45 -7.08
C SER A 17 -62.98 -21.12 -7.34
N MET A 18 -62.40 -20.35 -6.42
CA MET A 18 -60.97 -20.04 -6.40
C MET A 18 -60.14 -21.30 -6.17
N SER A 19 -59.05 -21.41 -6.93
CA SER A 19 -57.96 -22.36 -6.70
C SER A 19 -57.07 -21.85 -5.56
N LEU A 20 -56.74 -22.74 -4.64
CA LEU A 20 -55.85 -22.53 -3.50
C LEU A 20 -54.48 -21.93 -3.92
N LEU A 21 -54.03 -22.19 -5.15
CA LEU A 21 -52.74 -21.73 -5.68
C LEU A 21 -52.72 -20.26 -6.12
N SER A 22 -53.87 -19.67 -6.46
CA SER A 22 -53.96 -18.26 -6.86
C SER A 22 -53.80 -17.30 -5.67
N SER A 23 -53.99 -17.82 -4.44
CA SER A 23 -53.73 -17.08 -3.19
C SER A 23 -52.27 -17.14 -2.74
N ILE A 24 -51.48 -18.08 -3.28
CA ILE A 24 -50.11 -18.36 -2.81
C ILE A 24 -49.07 -17.52 -3.56
N PHE A 25 -49.32 -17.13 -4.82
CA PHE A 25 -48.28 -16.51 -5.66
C PHE A 25 -48.49 -15.04 -6.06
N GLY A 26 -49.59 -14.39 -5.66
CA GLY A 26 -49.68 -12.92 -5.65
C GLY A 26 -49.18 -12.17 -6.89
N ILE A 27 -49.35 -12.70 -8.11
CA ILE A 27 -49.00 -11.99 -9.34
C ILE A 27 -50.23 -11.17 -9.77
N GLY A 28 -50.15 -9.86 -9.55
CA GLY A 28 -51.07 -8.85 -10.06
C GLY A 28 -50.48 -7.44 -9.97
N GLU A 29 -50.19 -6.86 -11.14
CA GLU A 29 -50.14 -5.42 -11.51
C GLU A 29 -49.48 -4.41 -10.54
N PHE A 30 -48.29 -3.89 -10.91
CA PHE A 30 -47.55 -2.84 -10.18
C PHE A 30 -47.52 -1.48 -10.90
N GLU A 31 -48.69 -0.88 -11.12
CA GLU A 31 -48.84 0.58 -11.12
C GLU A 31 -50.06 0.92 -10.26
N GLY A 32 -49.83 1.48 -9.07
CA GLY A 32 -50.89 2.01 -8.19
C GLY A 32 -51.14 1.30 -6.84
N ALA A 33 -50.40 0.24 -6.48
CA ALA A 33 -50.76 -0.62 -5.34
C ALA A 33 -49.70 -0.79 -4.20
N ARG A 34 -48.79 0.16 -3.95
CA ARG A 34 -47.87 0.06 -2.79
C ARG A 34 -48.36 0.73 -1.50
N ASN A 35 -49.35 1.61 -1.57
CA ASN A 35 -50.12 2.02 -0.38
C ASN A 35 -51.13 0.94 0.07
N THR A 36 -51.21 -0.20 -0.62
CA THR A 36 -52.20 -1.27 -0.33
C THR A 36 -51.64 -2.51 0.36
N SER A 37 -50.33 -2.62 0.61
CA SER A 37 -49.77 -3.73 1.42
C SER A 37 -49.93 -3.50 2.93
N LEU A 38 -50.15 -2.25 3.37
CA LEU A 38 -50.48 -1.91 4.76
C LEU A 38 -51.98 -1.62 4.85
N ASN A 39 -52.79 -2.66 5.04
CA ASN A 39 -54.20 -2.47 5.39
C ASN A 39 -54.32 -1.66 6.69
N ARG A 40 -55.47 -0.98 6.93
CA ARG A 40 -55.81 -0.29 8.20
C ARG A 40 -55.68 -1.15 9.47
N SER A 41 -55.46 -2.47 9.34
CA SER A 41 -55.27 -3.44 10.41
C SER A 41 -53.80 -3.84 10.66
N THR A 42 -52.83 -3.30 9.93
CA THR A 42 -51.41 -3.67 10.04
C THR A 42 -50.78 -2.93 11.22
N SER A 43 -50.20 -3.66 12.18
CA SER A 43 -49.51 -3.02 13.30
C SER A 43 -48.22 -2.34 12.84
N LYS A 44 -47.78 -1.30 13.57
CA LYS A 44 -46.50 -0.61 13.28
C LYS A 44 -45.29 -1.55 13.22
N GLN A 45 -45.30 -2.62 14.04
CA GLN A 45 -44.23 -3.62 14.04
C GLN A 45 -44.26 -4.45 12.75
N GLN A 46 -45.42 -4.94 12.32
CA GLN A 46 -45.54 -5.70 11.09
C GLN A 46 -45.15 -4.87 9.86
N ALA A 47 -45.47 -3.58 9.87
CA ALA A 47 -45.07 -2.68 8.80
C ALA A 47 -43.57 -2.42 8.78
N TYR A 48 -42.95 -2.30 9.95
CA TYR A 48 -41.50 -2.21 10.09
C TYR A 48 -40.82 -3.48 9.58
N ASP A 49 -41.29 -4.66 9.97
CA ASP A 49 -40.71 -5.95 9.55
C ASP A 49 -40.79 -6.13 8.04
N LEU A 50 -41.94 -5.80 7.43
CA LEU A 50 -42.10 -5.79 5.98
C LEU A 50 -41.18 -4.76 5.32
N ALA A 51 -41.07 -3.57 5.90
CA ALA A 51 -40.23 -2.52 5.35
C ALA A 51 -38.73 -2.86 5.42
N LEU A 52 -38.31 -3.54 6.48
CA LEU A 52 -36.95 -4.03 6.67
C LEU A 52 -36.64 -5.15 5.69
N LEU A 53 -37.55 -6.11 5.51
CA LEU A 53 -37.36 -7.20 4.53
C LEU A 53 -37.26 -6.65 3.11
N ASP A 54 -38.15 -5.73 2.73
CA ASP A 54 -38.13 -5.09 1.42
C ASP A 54 -36.90 -4.21 1.20
N TYR A 55 -36.39 -3.57 2.26
CA TYR A 55 -35.13 -2.85 2.21
C TYR A 55 -33.96 -3.81 2.03
N VAL A 56 -33.87 -4.86 2.82
CA VAL A 56 -32.78 -5.84 2.75
C VAL A 56 -32.76 -6.57 1.40
N SER A 57 -33.93 -6.90 0.84
CA SER A 57 -34.09 -7.47 -0.50
C SER A 57 -34.02 -6.43 -1.63
N MET A 58 -33.91 -5.14 -1.30
CA MET A 58 -33.84 -4.01 -2.22
C MET A 58 -35.10 -3.83 -3.11
N ASN A 59 -36.25 -4.35 -2.67
CA ASN A 59 -37.54 -4.25 -3.36
C ASN A 59 -38.18 -2.85 -3.24
N SER A 60 -37.95 -2.16 -2.11
CA SER A 60 -38.49 -0.83 -1.87
C SER A 60 -37.74 -0.09 -0.74
N HIS A 61 -37.80 1.25 -0.77
CA HIS A 61 -37.11 2.07 0.23
C HIS A 61 -38.00 2.32 1.46
N PRO A 62 -37.50 2.10 2.70
CA PRO A 62 -38.30 2.22 3.93
C PRO A 62 -39.08 3.52 4.07
N LYS A 63 -38.49 4.64 3.62
CA LYS A 63 -39.14 5.96 3.68
C LYS A 63 -40.52 6.04 3.05
N PHE A 64 -40.79 5.27 1.98
CA PHE A 64 -42.11 5.28 1.33
C PHE A 64 -43.11 4.37 2.04
N MET A 65 -42.66 3.22 2.54
CA MET A 65 -43.53 2.28 3.26
C MET A 65 -43.89 2.76 4.66
N LEU A 66 -42.96 3.43 5.34
CA LEU A 66 -43.14 3.89 6.71
C LEU A 66 -43.60 5.35 6.82
N GLN A 67 -43.83 6.04 5.69
CA GLN A 67 -44.23 7.45 5.70
C GLN A 67 -45.50 7.69 6.55
N GLN A 68 -46.60 7.01 6.21
CA GLN A 68 -47.88 7.18 6.91
C GLN A 68 -47.79 6.76 8.39
N ILE A 69 -47.00 5.74 8.70
CA ILE A 69 -46.84 5.24 10.08
C ILE A 69 -46.05 6.21 10.95
N LEU A 70 -45.02 6.85 10.38
CA LEU A 70 -44.24 7.87 11.09
C LEU A 70 -45.00 9.21 11.20
N GLU A 71 -45.98 9.45 10.32
CA GLU A 71 -46.94 10.55 10.45
C GLU A 71 -47.99 10.27 11.55
N ASP A 72 -48.49 9.04 11.65
CA ASP A 72 -49.50 8.62 12.63
C ASP A 72 -48.91 8.34 14.04
N ASP A 73 -47.67 7.83 14.14
CA ASP A 73 -46.97 7.49 15.38
C ASP A 73 -45.53 8.03 15.37
N ALA A 74 -45.43 9.36 15.50
CA ALA A 74 -44.16 10.09 15.54
C ALA A 74 -43.09 9.54 16.53
N PRO A 75 -43.41 8.98 17.72
CA PRO A 75 -42.41 8.40 18.62
C PRO A 75 -41.94 6.98 18.26
N PHE A 76 -42.28 6.44 17.08
CA PHE A 76 -41.81 5.10 16.67
C PHE A 76 -40.31 5.07 16.32
N LEU A 77 -39.49 4.80 17.34
CA LEU A 77 -38.02 4.88 17.28
C LEU A 77 -37.39 4.10 16.13
N MET A 78 -37.64 2.79 16.06
CA MET A 78 -36.99 1.94 15.05
C MET A 78 -37.42 2.29 13.63
N GLY A 79 -38.62 2.81 13.42
CA GLY A 79 -39.03 3.35 12.12
C GLY A 79 -38.15 4.53 11.68
N HIS A 80 -37.81 5.45 12.60
CA HIS A 80 -36.87 6.54 12.29
C HIS A 80 -35.44 6.04 12.06
N VAL A 81 -35.00 5.01 12.80
CA VAL A 81 -33.68 4.41 12.57
C VAL A 81 -33.62 3.73 11.21
N LEU A 82 -34.55 2.85 10.86
CA LEU A 82 -34.53 2.17 9.56
C LEU A 82 -34.62 3.17 8.39
N VAL A 83 -35.47 4.20 8.52
CA VAL A 83 -35.53 5.26 7.52
C VAL A 83 -34.22 6.06 7.51
N GLY A 84 -33.68 6.49 8.64
CA GLY A 84 -32.44 7.27 8.70
C GLY A 84 -31.20 6.52 8.21
N THR A 85 -31.07 5.24 8.55
CA THR A 85 -29.96 4.37 8.12
C THR A 85 -30.05 4.07 6.63
N SER A 86 -31.24 3.73 6.10
CA SER A 86 -31.45 3.61 4.65
C SER A 86 -31.22 4.93 3.92
N GLN A 87 -31.60 6.05 4.53
CA GLN A 87 -31.32 7.37 3.99
C GLN A 87 -29.82 7.77 4.06
N CYS A 88 -28.99 7.13 4.90
CA CYS A 88 -27.53 7.30 4.90
C CYS A 88 -26.83 6.39 3.89
N LEU A 89 -27.21 5.11 3.86
CA LEU A 89 -26.50 4.06 3.11
C LEU A 89 -27.07 3.84 1.70
N ALA A 90 -28.33 4.21 1.46
CA ALA A 90 -29.06 4.00 0.22
C ALA A 90 -29.97 5.21 -0.12
N SER A 91 -29.44 6.43 0.05
CA SER A 91 -30.15 7.68 -0.23
C SER A 91 -30.71 7.70 -1.65
N LEU A 92 -32.03 7.89 -1.81
CA LEU A 92 -32.64 8.03 -3.14
C LEU A 92 -32.54 9.48 -3.65
N MET A 93 -32.42 10.45 -2.74
CA MET A 93 -32.30 11.88 -3.02
C MET A 93 -31.35 12.54 -2.02
N HIS A 94 -30.71 13.66 -2.35
CA HIS A 94 -29.82 14.38 -1.41
C HIS A 94 -30.54 14.80 -0.11
N GLN A 95 -31.83 15.14 -0.21
CA GLN A 95 -32.67 15.44 0.94
C GLN A 95 -32.72 14.27 1.92
N ASP A 96 -32.56 13.02 1.47
CA ASP A 96 -32.50 11.87 2.37
C ASP A 96 -31.32 11.95 3.35
N ALA A 97 -30.14 12.40 2.93
CA ALA A 97 -28.98 12.54 3.83
C ALA A 97 -29.19 13.65 4.89
N LEU A 98 -29.84 14.74 4.51
CA LEU A 98 -30.24 15.81 5.44
C LEU A 98 -31.39 15.36 6.35
N ASP A 99 -32.34 14.61 5.79
CA ASP A 99 -33.43 14.01 6.53
C ASP A 99 -32.92 12.94 7.48
N ALA A 100 -31.85 12.21 7.16
CA ALA A 100 -31.22 11.24 8.06
C ALA A 100 -30.66 11.94 9.31
N THR A 101 -30.09 13.13 9.14
CA THR A 101 -29.70 13.99 10.28
C THR A 101 -30.92 14.39 11.10
N THR A 102 -32.04 14.70 10.45
CA THR A 102 -33.31 15.02 11.13
C THR A 102 -33.91 13.80 11.84
N ARG A 103 -33.85 12.61 11.23
CA ARG A 103 -34.28 11.33 11.79
C ARG A 103 -33.43 10.96 13.00
N LEU A 104 -32.13 11.19 12.94
CA LEU A 104 -31.21 11.03 14.07
C LEU A 104 -31.58 11.95 15.23
N HIS A 105 -31.86 13.23 14.97
CA HIS A 105 -32.30 14.17 16.01
C HIS A 105 -33.61 13.73 16.68
N VAL A 106 -34.57 13.22 15.90
CA VAL A 106 -35.85 12.70 16.42
C VAL A 106 -35.62 11.42 17.22
N ALA A 107 -34.85 10.46 16.70
CA ALA A 107 -34.52 9.21 17.39
C ALA A 107 -33.80 9.45 18.72
N THR A 108 -32.85 10.40 18.76
CA THR A 108 -32.13 10.79 19.97
C THR A 108 -33.05 11.39 21.02
N LYS A 109 -34.01 12.24 20.63
CA LYS A 109 -35.01 12.80 21.55
C LYS A 109 -35.95 11.73 22.11
N ILE A 110 -36.37 10.76 21.30
CA ILE A 110 -37.21 9.64 21.75
C ILE A 110 -36.48 8.79 22.78
N VAL A 111 -35.20 8.47 22.55
CA VAL A 111 -34.35 7.71 23.50
C VAL A 111 -34.19 8.44 24.83
N GLN A 112 -34.14 9.78 24.84
CA GLN A 112 -34.03 10.58 26.06
C GLN A 112 -35.34 10.67 26.87
N GLN A 113 -36.50 10.43 26.26
CA GLN A 113 -37.82 10.66 26.85
C GLN A 113 -38.58 9.38 27.22
N GLY A 114 -38.11 8.20 26.82
CA GLY A 114 -38.83 6.92 27.02
C GLY A 114 -37.95 5.77 27.50
N GLU A 115 -38.60 4.68 27.93
CA GLU A 115 -37.94 3.40 28.20
C GLU A 115 -37.56 2.72 26.86
N THR A 116 -36.27 2.67 26.56
CA THR A 116 -35.71 2.05 25.34
C THR A 116 -34.74 0.93 25.70
N THR A 117 -34.72 -0.12 24.88
CA THR A 117 -33.84 -1.27 25.04
C THR A 117 -32.38 -0.91 24.73
N VAL A 118 -31.44 -1.74 25.19
CA VAL A 118 -30.01 -1.55 24.90
C VAL A 118 -29.74 -1.64 23.39
N SER A 119 -30.39 -2.56 22.68
CA SER A 119 -30.24 -2.71 21.22
C SER A 119 -30.72 -1.47 20.46
N GLU A 120 -31.88 -0.92 20.81
CA GLU A 120 -32.40 0.31 20.18
C GLU A 120 -31.47 1.50 20.38
N LYS A 121 -30.84 1.63 21.56
CA LYS A 121 -29.86 2.69 21.82
C LYS A 121 -28.60 2.54 20.97
N MET A 122 -28.12 1.30 20.79
CA MET A 122 -26.95 1.02 19.95
C MET A 122 -27.25 1.31 18.48
N HIS A 123 -28.45 0.99 17.99
CA HIS A 123 -28.89 1.34 16.63
C HIS A 123 -28.92 2.85 16.37
N VAL A 124 -29.33 3.65 17.37
CA VAL A 124 -29.26 5.12 17.30
C VAL A 124 -27.81 5.61 17.32
N GLN A 125 -26.95 5.01 18.15
CA GLN A 125 -25.51 5.34 18.17
C GLN A 125 -24.82 5.02 16.84
N ALA A 126 -25.16 3.89 16.20
CA ALA A 126 -24.64 3.54 14.89
C ALA A 126 -25.13 4.53 13.80
N LEU A 127 -26.40 4.94 13.85
CA LEU A 127 -26.93 5.98 12.97
C LEU A 127 -26.22 7.34 13.19
N ASP A 128 -25.90 7.71 14.44
CA ASP A 128 -25.12 8.91 14.75
C ASP A 128 -23.73 8.87 14.10
N ALA A 129 -23.02 7.76 14.28
CA ALA A 129 -21.71 7.56 13.67
C ALA A 129 -21.79 7.62 12.14
N MET A 130 -22.82 7.03 11.52
CA MET A 130 -23.02 7.09 10.06
C MET A 130 -23.32 8.49 9.54
N VAL A 131 -24.21 9.25 10.19
CA VAL A 131 -24.55 10.63 9.78
C VAL A 131 -23.32 11.55 9.81
N HIS A 132 -22.39 11.31 10.74
CA HIS A 132 -21.17 12.10 10.88
C HIS A 132 -19.95 11.50 10.14
N GLY A 133 -20.14 10.50 9.28
CA GLY A 133 -19.07 9.91 8.47
C GLY A 133 -18.07 9.04 9.23
N ARG A 134 -18.37 8.65 10.48
CA ARG A 134 -17.52 7.77 11.32
C ARG A 134 -17.83 6.30 11.06
N HIS A 135 -17.60 5.85 9.82
CA HIS A 135 -18.04 4.53 9.35
C HIS A 135 -17.39 3.35 10.08
N HIS A 136 -16.13 3.46 10.53
CA HIS A 136 -15.47 2.43 11.35
C HIS A 136 -16.15 2.27 12.72
N GLU A 137 -16.59 3.37 13.33
CA GLU A 137 -17.30 3.35 14.61
C GLU A 137 -18.70 2.75 14.42
N ALA A 138 -19.40 3.13 13.35
CA ALA A 138 -20.69 2.55 13.00
C ALA A 138 -20.60 1.02 12.78
N ALA A 139 -19.57 0.55 12.06
CA ALA A 139 -19.31 -0.87 11.85
C ALA A 139 -19.12 -1.61 13.20
N ALA A 140 -18.26 -1.10 14.07
CA ALA A 140 -18.01 -1.71 15.38
C ALA A 140 -19.26 -1.79 16.26
N VAL A 141 -20.13 -0.76 16.21
CA VAL A 141 -21.41 -0.76 16.95
C VAL A 141 -22.36 -1.81 16.37
N TYR A 142 -22.50 -1.91 15.04
CA TYR A 142 -23.33 -2.94 14.39
C TYR A 142 -22.80 -4.37 14.61
N GLU A 143 -21.48 -4.59 14.58
CA GLU A 143 -20.88 -5.87 14.97
C GLU A 143 -21.19 -6.24 16.41
N THR A 144 -21.14 -5.27 17.32
CA THR A 144 -21.46 -5.49 18.72
C THR A 144 -22.94 -5.86 18.88
N ILE A 145 -23.86 -5.26 18.11
CA ILE A 145 -25.26 -5.68 18.06
C ILE A 145 -25.35 -7.13 17.60
N LEU A 146 -24.68 -7.51 16.51
CA LEU A 146 -24.71 -8.87 15.94
C LEU A 146 -24.06 -9.94 16.84
N LEU A 147 -23.10 -9.57 17.69
CA LEU A 147 -22.55 -10.46 18.72
C LEU A 147 -23.58 -10.83 19.79
N HIS A 148 -24.50 -9.90 20.11
CA HIS A 148 -25.56 -10.13 21.11
C HIS A 148 -26.83 -10.72 20.49
N ASP A 149 -27.20 -10.26 19.29
CA ASP A 149 -28.31 -10.77 18.49
C ASP A 149 -27.90 -10.94 17.01
N HIS A 150 -27.39 -12.12 16.70
CA HIS A 150 -26.97 -12.52 15.34
C HIS A 150 -28.13 -12.53 14.31
N ARG A 151 -29.38 -12.32 14.73
CA ARG A 151 -30.56 -12.30 13.85
C ARG A 151 -31.04 -10.88 13.53
N ASP A 152 -30.36 -9.85 14.04
CA ASP A 152 -30.69 -8.46 13.74
C ASP A 152 -30.38 -8.15 12.27
N LEU A 153 -31.42 -8.21 11.45
CA LEU A 153 -31.31 -8.12 10.00
C LEU A 153 -30.92 -6.70 9.53
N LEU A 154 -31.28 -5.67 10.30
CA LEU A 154 -30.89 -4.28 10.00
C LEU A 154 -29.39 -4.10 10.28
N ALA A 155 -28.91 -4.56 11.43
CA ALA A 155 -27.48 -4.50 11.76
C ALA A 155 -26.63 -5.28 10.75
N LEU A 156 -27.08 -6.47 10.33
CA LEU A 156 -26.40 -7.29 9.33
C LEU A 156 -26.31 -6.56 7.97
N ARG A 157 -27.42 -5.95 7.54
CA ARG A 157 -27.49 -5.19 6.29
C ARG A 157 -26.58 -3.97 6.32
N CYS A 158 -26.61 -3.20 7.40
CA CYS A 158 -25.78 -2.01 7.56
C CYS A 158 -24.29 -2.37 7.68
N CYS A 159 -23.90 -3.43 8.39
CA CYS A 159 -22.52 -3.93 8.42
C CYS A 159 -22.00 -4.29 7.02
N TYR A 160 -22.81 -5.02 6.23
CA TYR A 160 -22.46 -5.36 4.85
C TYR A 160 -22.23 -4.11 3.99
N ASP A 161 -23.18 -3.16 4.02
CA ASP A 161 -23.08 -1.92 3.26
C ASP A 161 -21.86 -1.09 3.71
N ILE A 162 -21.53 -1.10 5.00
CA ILE A 162 -20.33 -0.42 5.54
C ILE A 162 -19.03 -1.13 5.12
N TYR A 163 -18.97 -2.46 5.10
CA TYR A 163 -17.77 -3.19 4.66
C TYR A 163 -17.51 -3.14 3.16
N LEU A 164 -18.53 -2.83 2.35
CA LEU A 164 -18.28 -2.44 0.96
C LEU A 164 -17.41 -1.18 0.88
N PHE A 165 -17.52 -0.25 1.84
CA PHE A 165 -16.66 0.93 1.93
C PHE A 165 -15.29 0.66 2.59
N LEU A 166 -15.19 -0.33 3.47
CA LEU A 166 -14.00 -0.57 4.32
C LEU A 166 -13.16 -1.81 3.94
N GLY A 167 -13.65 -2.71 3.08
CA GLY A 167 -13.04 -4.00 2.72
C GLY A 167 -13.61 -5.21 3.50
N LEU A 168 -13.73 -6.38 2.86
CA LEU A 168 -14.50 -7.54 3.37
C LEU A 168 -13.67 -8.63 4.10
N PRO A 169 -14.21 -9.26 5.18
CA PRO A 169 -13.65 -10.44 5.86
C PRO A 169 -14.02 -11.80 5.21
N SER A 170 -13.37 -12.88 5.67
CA SER A 170 -13.32 -14.22 5.04
C SER A 170 -14.63 -15.02 5.06
N TRP A 171 -15.12 -15.44 3.88
CA TRP A 171 -16.22 -16.39 3.70
C TRP A 171 -15.72 -17.82 3.45
N SER A 172 -16.46 -18.82 3.94
CA SER A 172 -16.17 -20.24 3.71
C SER A 172 -16.75 -20.71 2.36
N PRO A 173 -16.12 -21.66 1.65
CA PRO A 173 -16.66 -22.24 0.42
C PRO A 173 -18.03 -22.91 0.56
N ASN A 174 -18.47 -23.20 1.80
CA ASN A 174 -19.76 -23.81 2.10
C ASN A 174 -20.89 -22.78 2.30
N ASP A 175 -20.58 -21.49 2.27
CA ASP A 175 -21.56 -20.42 2.50
C ASP A 175 -22.36 -20.13 1.23
N ASN A 176 -23.68 -19.95 1.38
CA ASN A 176 -24.57 -19.62 0.26
C ASN A 176 -24.17 -18.26 -0.35
N GLY A 177 -23.89 -18.24 -1.65
CA GLY A 177 -23.46 -17.02 -2.34
C GLY A 177 -21.94 -16.81 -2.39
N TYR A 178 -21.14 -17.75 -1.86
CA TYR A 178 -19.68 -17.70 -1.95
C TYR A 178 -19.16 -17.54 -3.39
N SER A 179 -19.79 -18.18 -4.38
CA SER A 179 -19.45 -17.99 -5.79
C SER A 179 -19.69 -16.55 -6.26
N LEU A 180 -20.81 -15.92 -5.87
CA LEU A 180 -21.12 -14.54 -6.23
C LEU A 180 -20.09 -13.56 -5.63
N LEU A 181 -19.64 -13.84 -4.40
CA LEU A 181 -18.57 -13.06 -3.75
C LEU A 181 -17.24 -13.18 -4.51
N LEU A 182 -16.86 -14.38 -4.95
CA LEU A 182 -15.68 -14.58 -5.78
C LEU A 182 -15.83 -13.86 -7.13
N GLY A 183 -17.03 -13.81 -7.72
CA GLY A 183 -17.31 -13.05 -8.95
C GLY A 183 -17.11 -11.55 -8.77
N MET A 184 -17.59 -10.98 -7.66
CA MET A 184 -17.36 -9.57 -7.32
C MET A 184 -15.89 -9.27 -7.02
N GLN A 185 -15.19 -10.20 -6.35
CA GLN A 185 -13.76 -10.09 -6.09
C GLN A 185 -12.95 -10.16 -7.39
N ALA A 186 -13.33 -11.04 -8.32
CA ALA A 186 -12.70 -11.15 -9.63
C ALA A 186 -12.77 -9.82 -10.38
N TYR A 187 -13.95 -9.18 -10.39
CA TYR A 187 -14.14 -7.87 -10.99
C TYR A 187 -13.25 -6.80 -10.34
N GLY A 188 -13.20 -6.76 -9.00
CA GLY A 188 -12.30 -5.85 -8.28
C GLY A 188 -10.82 -6.06 -8.62
N MET A 189 -10.39 -7.31 -8.82
CA MET A 189 -9.01 -7.61 -9.24
C MET A 189 -8.74 -7.14 -10.68
N GLN A 190 -9.72 -7.25 -11.59
CA GLN A 190 -9.59 -6.76 -12.96
C GLN A 190 -9.49 -5.23 -12.98
N ALA A 191 -10.34 -4.53 -12.23
CA ALA A 191 -10.30 -3.07 -12.12
C ALA A 191 -8.97 -2.56 -11.50
N ALA A 192 -8.32 -3.37 -10.67
CA ALA A 192 -6.98 -3.09 -10.12
C ALA A 192 -5.82 -3.51 -11.07
N GLY A 193 -6.11 -3.87 -12.32
CA GLY A 193 -5.10 -4.28 -13.32
C GLY A 193 -4.48 -5.67 -13.08
N ARG A 194 -4.96 -6.45 -12.11
CA ARG A 194 -4.43 -7.78 -11.77
C ARG A 194 -5.11 -8.88 -12.57
N LEU A 195 -4.88 -8.86 -13.89
CA LEU A 195 -5.61 -9.68 -14.86
C LEU A 195 -5.55 -11.19 -14.58
N ASP A 196 -4.39 -11.73 -14.21
CA ASP A 196 -4.24 -13.19 -13.94
C ASP A 196 -5.04 -13.64 -12.70
N ALA A 197 -5.07 -12.80 -11.67
CA ALA A 197 -5.85 -13.07 -10.46
C ALA A 197 -7.36 -12.93 -10.73
N ALA A 198 -7.73 -11.95 -11.54
CA ALA A 198 -9.11 -11.76 -11.97
C ALA A 198 -9.62 -12.93 -12.82
N GLU A 199 -8.81 -13.41 -13.77
CA GLU A 199 -9.11 -14.57 -14.61
C GLU A 199 -9.32 -15.82 -13.75
N ALA A 200 -8.36 -16.16 -12.89
CA ALA A 200 -8.44 -17.35 -12.04
C ALA A 200 -9.67 -17.33 -11.11
N LEU A 201 -10.02 -16.16 -10.56
CA LEU A 201 -11.21 -16.02 -9.72
C LEU A 201 -12.50 -16.09 -10.54
N ALA A 202 -12.54 -15.46 -11.72
CA ALA A 202 -13.69 -15.50 -12.61
C ALA A 202 -13.95 -16.93 -13.14
N GLU A 203 -12.92 -17.66 -13.56
CA GLU A 203 -13.03 -19.07 -13.97
C GLU A 203 -13.53 -19.94 -12.81
N LYS A 204 -12.97 -19.75 -11.62
CA LYS A 204 -13.41 -20.47 -10.42
C LYS A 204 -14.88 -20.18 -10.13
N THR A 205 -15.30 -18.92 -10.20
CA THR A 205 -16.70 -18.53 -10.02
C THR A 205 -17.61 -19.18 -11.06
N LEU A 206 -17.24 -19.13 -12.34
CA LEU A 206 -18.02 -19.72 -13.43
C LEU A 206 -18.09 -21.26 -13.32
N SER A 207 -17.05 -21.91 -12.80
CA SER A 207 -17.06 -23.35 -12.52
C SER A 207 -18.05 -23.74 -11.40
N MET A 208 -18.29 -22.82 -10.46
CA MET A 208 -19.23 -23.01 -9.35
C MET A 208 -20.65 -22.57 -9.70
N ASN A 209 -20.78 -21.48 -10.47
CA ASN A 209 -22.02 -20.89 -10.92
C ASN A 209 -21.86 -20.40 -12.37
N GLY A 210 -22.19 -21.25 -13.34
CA GLY A 210 -22.07 -20.94 -14.76
C GLY A 210 -22.95 -19.78 -15.24
N ASN A 211 -23.88 -19.30 -14.41
CA ASN A 211 -24.77 -18.17 -14.72
C ASN A 211 -24.33 -16.86 -14.03
N ASP A 212 -23.12 -16.81 -13.46
CA ASP A 212 -22.60 -15.61 -12.81
C ASP A 212 -22.16 -14.55 -13.82
N ARG A 213 -22.94 -13.46 -13.91
CA ARG A 213 -22.69 -12.38 -14.86
C ARG A 213 -21.55 -11.46 -14.45
N TRP A 214 -21.22 -11.37 -13.16
CA TRP A 214 -20.06 -10.60 -12.71
C TRP A 214 -18.78 -11.28 -13.14
N ALA A 215 -18.71 -12.60 -12.98
CA ALA A 215 -17.57 -13.39 -13.43
C ALA A 215 -17.45 -13.39 -14.97
N LEU A 216 -18.58 -13.53 -15.69
CA LEU A 216 -18.59 -13.42 -17.15
C LEU A 216 -18.13 -12.02 -17.61
N HIS A 217 -18.67 -10.96 -17.01
CA HIS A 217 -18.29 -9.58 -17.29
C HIS A 217 -16.79 -9.34 -17.06
N THR A 218 -16.27 -9.82 -15.93
CA THR A 218 -14.85 -9.77 -15.59
C THR A 218 -14.00 -10.47 -16.65
N MET A 219 -14.42 -11.66 -17.09
CA MET A 219 -13.69 -12.42 -18.11
C MET A 219 -13.65 -11.69 -19.45
N LEU A 220 -14.75 -11.04 -19.86
CA LEU A 220 -14.73 -10.20 -21.06
C LEU A 220 -13.72 -9.06 -20.90
N HIS A 221 -13.74 -8.32 -19.79
CA HIS A 221 -12.73 -7.28 -19.58
C HIS A 221 -11.28 -7.79 -19.54
N VAL A 222 -11.04 -8.99 -18.99
CA VAL A 222 -9.70 -9.61 -19.03
C VAL A 222 -9.28 -9.93 -20.47
N LEU A 223 -10.17 -10.50 -21.29
CA LEU A 223 -9.89 -10.84 -22.69
C LEU A 223 -9.72 -9.59 -23.57
N GLU A 224 -10.45 -8.53 -23.27
CA GLU A 224 -10.32 -7.20 -23.86
C GLU A 224 -8.96 -6.57 -23.52
N ALA A 225 -8.60 -6.54 -22.23
CA ALA A 225 -7.32 -5.99 -21.77
C ALA A 225 -6.10 -6.72 -22.36
N ARG A 226 -6.25 -8.01 -22.69
CA ARG A 226 -5.21 -8.82 -23.34
C ARG A 226 -5.19 -8.69 -24.87
N GLY A 227 -6.10 -7.91 -25.46
CA GLY A 227 -6.17 -7.68 -26.91
C GLY A 227 -6.50 -8.92 -27.73
N ASN A 228 -7.17 -9.93 -27.14
CA ASN A 228 -7.51 -11.17 -27.84
C ASN A 228 -8.97 -11.16 -28.32
N ALA A 229 -9.27 -10.28 -29.28
CA ALA A 229 -10.62 -10.05 -29.75
C ALA A 229 -11.31 -11.31 -30.32
N ASN A 230 -10.58 -12.20 -31.00
CA ASN A 230 -11.12 -13.47 -31.49
C ASN A 230 -11.60 -14.36 -30.33
N HIS A 231 -10.79 -14.47 -29.28
CA HIS A 231 -11.15 -15.27 -28.10
C HIS A 231 -12.32 -14.61 -27.35
N GLY A 232 -12.26 -13.31 -27.10
CA GLY A 232 -13.34 -12.54 -26.46
C GLY A 232 -14.68 -12.69 -27.19
N ALA A 233 -14.69 -12.52 -28.51
CA ALA A 233 -15.87 -12.70 -29.34
C ALA A 233 -16.44 -14.14 -29.29
N SER A 234 -15.57 -15.15 -29.35
CA SER A 234 -15.96 -16.55 -29.23
C SER A 234 -16.53 -16.85 -27.83
N TYR A 235 -15.91 -16.31 -26.79
CA TYR A 235 -16.28 -16.52 -25.40
C TYR A 235 -17.65 -15.90 -25.08
N ALA A 236 -17.89 -14.67 -25.55
CA ALA A 236 -19.19 -14.00 -25.45
C ALA A 236 -20.28 -14.79 -26.19
N ASN A 237 -19.99 -15.28 -27.40
CA ASN A 237 -20.94 -16.09 -28.17
C ASN A 237 -21.28 -17.42 -27.48
N GLN A 238 -20.28 -18.09 -26.90
CA GLN A 238 -20.46 -19.35 -26.17
C GLN A 238 -21.38 -19.19 -24.96
N HIS A 239 -21.30 -18.05 -24.25
CA HIS A 239 -22.07 -17.79 -23.04
C HIS A 239 -23.33 -16.93 -23.29
N LYS A 240 -23.69 -16.69 -24.56
CA LYS A 240 -24.82 -15.84 -24.94
C LYS A 240 -26.11 -16.22 -24.22
N GLU A 241 -26.48 -17.49 -24.22
CA GLU A 241 -27.72 -17.98 -23.58
C GLU A 241 -27.75 -17.68 -22.06
N GLY A 242 -26.60 -17.51 -21.42
CA GLY A 242 -26.47 -17.22 -19.99
C GLY A 242 -26.79 -15.77 -19.61
N PHE A 243 -26.54 -14.80 -20.51
CA PHE A 243 -26.79 -13.38 -20.25
C PHE A 243 -27.94 -12.75 -21.04
N ASP A 244 -28.41 -13.40 -22.11
CA ASP A 244 -29.50 -12.97 -23.00
C ASP A 244 -30.90 -13.30 -22.43
N ASN A 245 -31.31 -12.61 -21.35
CA ASN A 245 -32.50 -12.99 -20.55
C ASN A 245 -33.22 -11.84 -19.81
N GLY A 246 -32.99 -10.59 -20.21
CA GLY A 246 -33.56 -9.36 -19.67
C GLY A 246 -32.85 -8.76 -18.45
N GLY A 247 -31.62 -9.19 -18.11
CA GLY A 247 -30.98 -8.77 -16.85
C GLY A 247 -30.16 -7.46 -16.93
N PRO A 248 -29.79 -6.86 -15.79
CA PRO A 248 -29.24 -5.50 -15.74
C PRO A 248 -27.93 -5.28 -16.52
N LEU A 249 -27.10 -6.33 -16.64
CA LEU A 249 -25.84 -6.28 -17.38
C LEU A 249 -25.95 -6.74 -18.84
N GLU A 250 -27.11 -7.20 -19.29
CA GLU A 250 -27.25 -7.80 -20.64
C GLU A 250 -26.79 -6.86 -21.75
N ARG A 251 -27.33 -5.64 -21.77
CA ARG A 251 -26.99 -4.65 -22.82
C ARG A 251 -25.51 -4.28 -22.77
N HIS A 252 -24.94 -4.20 -21.56
CA HIS A 252 -23.53 -3.89 -21.37
C HIS A 252 -22.61 -5.05 -21.82
N LEU A 253 -23.01 -6.30 -21.61
CA LEU A 253 -22.28 -7.47 -22.12
C LEU A 253 -22.34 -7.55 -23.65
N TYR A 254 -23.46 -7.15 -24.27
CA TYR A 254 -23.55 -6.97 -25.71
C TYR A 254 -22.67 -5.81 -26.22
N PHE A 255 -22.56 -4.72 -25.47
CA PHE A 255 -21.59 -3.64 -25.75
C PHE A 255 -20.15 -4.15 -25.71
N GLN A 256 -19.75 -4.86 -24.66
CA GLN A 256 -18.42 -5.49 -24.56
C GLN A 256 -18.14 -6.43 -25.74
N TRP A 257 -19.14 -7.21 -26.14
CA TRP A 257 -19.02 -8.07 -27.32
C TRP A 257 -18.86 -7.27 -28.62
N ALA A 258 -19.56 -6.14 -28.76
CA ALA A 258 -19.41 -5.25 -29.90
C ALA A 258 -18.01 -4.63 -29.99
N LEU A 259 -17.30 -4.41 -28.87
CA LEU A 259 -15.91 -3.96 -28.87
C LEU A 259 -14.97 -4.99 -29.54
N TYR A 260 -15.16 -6.28 -29.31
CA TYR A 260 -14.38 -7.29 -30.05
C TYR A 260 -14.72 -7.32 -31.53
N MET A 261 -15.99 -7.15 -31.90
CA MET A 261 -16.38 -7.06 -33.31
C MET A 261 -15.75 -5.84 -33.98
N LEU A 262 -15.57 -4.74 -33.24
CA LEU A 262 -14.90 -3.54 -33.70
C LEU A 262 -13.42 -3.81 -33.98
N ASP A 263 -12.74 -4.48 -33.05
CA ASP A 263 -11.33 -4.86 -33.21
C ASP A 263 -11.12 -5.81 -34.40
N LEU A 264 -12.06 -6.72 -34.63
CA LEU A 264 -12.07 -7.65 -35.77
C LEU A 264 -12.52 -7.01 -37.10
N GLY A 265 -12.96 -5.74 -37.09
CA GLY A 265 -13.45 -5.03 -38.27
C GLY A 265 -14.79 -5.54 -38.82
N HIS A 266 -15.59 -6.22 -37.99
CA HIS A 266 -16.91 -6.75 -38.36
C HIS A 266 -18.02 -5.73 -38.11
N TYR A 267 -17.95 -4.57 -38.78
CA TYR A 267 -18.86 -3.43 -38.56
C TYR A 267 -20.33 -3.77 -38.83
N ASP A 268 -20.62 -4.53 -39.90
CA ASP A 268 -21.98 -4.98 -40.23
C ASP A 268 -22.68 -5.74 -39.07
N ARG A 269 -21.88 -6.42 -38.22
CA ARG A 269 -22.40 -7.13 -37.05
C ARG A 269 -22.68 -6.18 -35.89
N ILE A 270 -21.87 -5.14 -35.73
CA ILE A 270 -22.06 -4.12 -34.69
C ILE A 270 -23.36 -3.36 -34.94
N ASP A 271 -23.64 -2.98 -36.18
CA ASP A 271 -24.89 -2.28 -36.52
C ASP A 271 -26.11 -3.12 -36.15
N LYS A 272 -26.08 -4.41 -36.47
CA LYS A 272 -27.14 -5.35 -36.07
C LYS A 272 -27.25 -5.53 -34.55
N MET A 273 -26.12 -5.57 -33.83
CA MET A 273 -26.09 -5.64 -32.37
C MET A 273 -26.62 -4.35 -31.72
N LEU A 274 -26.33 -3.20 -32.31
CA LEU A 274 -26.87 -1.91 -31.90
C LEU A 274 -28.39 -1.89 -32.04
N GLU A 275 -28.91 -2.26 -33.21
CA GLU A 275 -30.36 -2.24 -33.49
C GLU A 275 -31.16 -3.25 -32.65
N VAL A 276 -30.57 -4.41 -32.33
CA VAL A 276 -31.31 -5.53 -31.72
C VAL A 276 -31.06 -5.65 -30.22
N ASN A 277 -29.81 -5.43 -29.77
CA ASN A 277 -29.37 -5.87 -28.45
C ASN A 277 -28.96 -4.71 -27.52
N ILE A 278 -28.27 -3.70 -28.04
CA ILE A 278 -27.70 -2.61 -27.22
C ILE A 278 -28.68 -1.45 -27.18
N PHE A 279 -29.12 -0.98 -28.34
CA PHE A 279 -29.93 0.22 -28.51
C PHE A 279 -31.20 -0.02 -29.35
N PRO A 280 -32.09 -0.92 -28.91
CA PRO A 280 -33.24 -1.33 -29.70
C PRO A 280 -34.35 -0.27 -29.78
N TYR A 281 -34.95 -0.11 -30.96
CA TYR A 281 -36.06 0.85 -31.13
C TYR A 281 -37.25 0.52 -30.21
N HIS A 282 -37.67 1.50 -29.40
CA HIS A 282 -38.87 1.41 -28.56
C HIS A 282 -40.09 2.01 -29.30
N PRO A 283 -41.12 1.20 -29.66
CA PRO A 283 -42.30 1.67 -30.38
C PRO A 283 -43.09 2.76 -29.64
N ASP A 284 -42.99 2.74 -28.30
CA ASP A 284 -43.74 3.61 -27.40
C ASP A 284 -43.06 4.96 -27.18
N GLY A 285 -41.89 5.18 -27.80
CA GLY A 285 -41.13 6.43 -27.69
C GLY A 285 -40.46 6.67 -26.33
N ALA A 286 -40.36 5.64 -25.49
CA ALA A 286 -39.73 5.73 -24.18
C ALA A 286 -38.20 5.92 -24.31
N PRO A 287 -37.60 6.86 -23.56
CA PRO A 287 -36.16 7.09 -23.61
C PRO A 287 -35.39 5.90 -23.00
N HIS A 288 -34.22 5.60 -23.56
CA HIS A 288 -33.33 4.56 -23.04
C HIS A 288 -32.70 4.96 -21.70
N ALA A 289 -32.28 3.95 -20.91
CA ALA A 289 -31.49 4.17 -19.71
C ALA A 289 -30.16 4.89 -20.05
N VAL A 290 -29.69 5.75 -19.13
CA VAL A 290 -28.46 6.53 -19.31
C VAL A 290 -27.25 5.63 -19.58
N SER A 291 -27.11 4.51 -18.87
CA SER A 291 -26.02 3.55 -19.12
C SER A 291 -26.03 2.98 -20.54
N THR A 292 -27.23 2.67 -21.07
CA THR A 292 -27.39 2.23 -22.47
C THR A 292 -27.04 3.35 -23.46
N LEU A 293 -27.44 4.59 -23.16
CA LEU A 293 -27.07 5.74 -23.98
C LEU A 293 -25.56 5.99 -23.97
N CYS A 294 -24.89 5.78 -22.83
CA CYS A 294 -23.44 5.85 -22.70
C CYS A 294 -22.76 4.76 -23.54
N ASP A 295 -23.16 3.49 -23.42
CA ASP A 295 -22.63 2.38 -24.20
C ASP A 295 -22.80 2.62 -25.72
N ALA A 296 -23.98 3.08 -26.15
CA ALA A 296 -24.27 3.41 -27.54
C ALA A 296 -23.48 4.65 -28.04
N THR A 297 -23.29 5.65 -27.18
CA THR A 297 -22.46 6.84 -27.50
C THR A 297 -20.98 6.47 -27.64
N GLN A 298 -20.51 5.55 -26.80
CA GLN A 298 -19.17 4.99 -26.88
C GLN A 298 -18.92 4.23 -28.18
N LEU A 299 -19.88 3.42 -28.64
CA LEU A 299 -19.81 2.75 -29.94
C LEU A 299 -19.93 3.74 -31.10
N TYR A 300 -20.80 4.75 -30.99
CA TYR A 300 -20.95 5.80 -32.01
C TYR A 300 -19.60 6.44 -32.35
N TRP A 301 -18.85 6.88 -31.34
CA TRP A 301 -17.55 7.51 -31.56
C TRP A 301 -16.52 6.54 -32.13
N ARG A 302 -16.49 5.30 -31.64
CA ARG A 302 -15.57 4.27 -32.13
C ARG A 302 -15.86 3.87 -33.58
N LEU A 303 -17.12 3.74 -33.96
CA LEU A 303 -17.55 3.49 -35.34
C LEU A 303 -17.24 4.67 -36.25
N ARG A 304 -17.47 5.91 -35.78
CA ARG A 304 -17.13 7.13 -36.50
C ARG A 304 -15.63 7.25 -36.73
N PHE A 305 -14.80 6.94 -35.73
CA PHE A 305 -13.34 6.84 -35.85
C PHE A 305 -12.88 5.61 -36.63
N ALA A 306 -13.75 4.65 -36.94
CA ALA A 306 -13.48 3.56 -37.87
C ALA A 306 -13.96 3.87 -39.30
N GLY A 307 -14.39 5.10 -39.57
CA GLY A 307 -14.87 5.56 -40.88
C GLY A 307 -16.25 5.03 -41.27
N GLN A 308 -17.04 4.49 -40.32
CA GLN A 308 -18.40 4.02 -40.58
C GLN A 308 -19.40 5.18 -40.61
N ASP A 309 -20.46 5.06 -41.43
CA ASP A 309 -21.55 6.03 -41.46
C ASP A 309 -22.40 5.89 -40.19
N THR A 310 -22.26 6.85 -39.29
CA THR A 310 -22.94 6.90 -38.01
C THR A 310 -24.06 7.94 -37.97
N THR A 311 -24.46 8.49 -39.12
CA THR A 311 -25.41 9.60 -39.22
C THR A 311 -26.75 9.26 -38.55
N GLU A 312 -27.29 8.07 -38.81
CA GLU A 312 -28.55 7.62 -38.21
C GLU A 312 -28.43 7.40 -36.70
N LEU A 313 -27.41 6.65 -36.25
CA LEU A 313 -27.13 6.43 -34.83
C LEU A 313 -26.93 7.75 -34.06
N GLY A 314 -26.21 8.71 -34.66
CA GLY A 314 -26.00 10.04 -34.10
C GLY A 314 -27.30 10.83 -33.94
N ASN A 315 -28.19 10.77 -34.94
CA ASN A 315 -29.52 11.40 -34.85
C ASN A 315 -30.39 10.74 -33.77
N GLN A 316 -30.38 9.41 -33.68
CA GLN A 316 -31.12 8.67 -32.65
C GLN A 316 -30.59 8.96 -31.25
N LEU A 317 -29.26 8.99 -31.07
CA LEU A 317 -28.63 9.37 -29.81
C LEU A 317 -28.95 10.81 -29.45
N LEU A 318 -28.84 11.76 -30.40
CA LEU A 318 -29.19 13.15 -30.18
C LEU A 318 -30.65 13.30 -29.76
N GLN A 319 -31.57 12.59 -30.42
CA GLN A 319 -32.98 12.59 -30.07
C GLN A 319 -33.23 12.02 -28.67
N ASN A 320 -32.60 10.90 -28.32
CA ASN A 320 -32.77 10.26 -27.01
C ASN A 320 -32.11 11.05 -25.88
N TRP A 321 -30.90 11.57 -26.08
CA TRP A 321 -30.27 12.51 -25.15
C TRP A 321 -31.10 13.79 -25.01
N SER A 322 -31.65 14.32 -26.10
CA SER A 322 -32.53 15.51 -26.05
C SER A 322 -33.85 15.22 -25.33
N ALA A 323 -34.41 14.01 -25.46
CA ALA A 323 -35.59 13.59 -24.70
C ALA A 323 -35.29 13.45 -23.19
N VAL A 324 -34.06 13.04 -22.84
CA VAL A 324 -33.56 13.07 -21.46
C VAL A 324 -33.27 14.51 -20.98
N LEU A 325 -33.09 15.48 -21.88
CA LEU A 325 -32.64 16.86 -21.61
C LEU A 325 -33.66 17.99 -21.93
N SER A 326 -34.92 17.70 -22.28
CA SER A 326 -35.85 18.65 -22.94
C SER A 326 -36.15 19.97 -22.15
N PRO A 327 -36.31 21.14 -22.82
CA PRO A 327 -36.48 22.46 -22.18
C PRO A 327 -37.80 22.76 -21.48
N SER A 328 -38.88 22.02 -21.76
CA SER A 328 -40.15 22.21 -21.03
C SER A 328 -40.03 21.88 -19.53
N ASP A 329 -39.03 21.07 -19.17
CA ASP A 329 -38.64 20.76 -17.80
C ASP A 329 -37.67 21.78 -17.18
N LEU A 330 -37.18 22.74 -17.97
CA LEU A 330 -36.25 23.78 -17.51
C LEU A 330 -36.96 25.07 -17.09
N GLU A 331 -38.15 25.38 -17.62
CA GLU A 331 -38.81 26.68 -17.36
C GLU A 331 -40.04 26.65 -16.42
N THR A 332 -40.64 25.49 -16.09
CA THR A 332 -41.92 25.50 -15.32
C THR A 332 -42.00 24.59 -14.09
N ASN A 333 -40.94 23.90 -13.68
CA ASN A 333 -40.90 23.23 -12.38
C ASN A 333 -39.45 23.03 -11.90
N GLU A 334 -39.08 23.61 -10.76
CA GLU A 334 -37.82 23.31 -10.04
C GLU A 334 -37.68 21.81 -9.68
N VAL A 335 -38.78 21.05 -9.78
CA VAL A 335 -38.87 19.61 -9.55
C VAL A 335 -38.37 18.77 -10.74
N SER A 336 -38.48 19.27 -11.98
CA SER A 336 -37.98 18.52 -13.15
C SER A 336 -36.46 18.66 -13.32
N THR A 337 -35.90 19.80 -12.95
CA THR A 337 -34.44 20.02 -12.90
C THR A 337 -33.74 19.19 -11.81
N ALA A 338 -34.49 18.62 -10.86
CA ALA A 338 -33.99 17.71 -9.82
C ALA A 338 -33.84 16.24 -10.29
N ARG A 339 -34.25 15.90 -11.52
CA ARG A 339 -34.08 14.55 -12.09
C ARG A 339 -32.71 14.30 -12.73
N LEU A 340 -31.90 15.34 -12.92
CA LEU A 340 -30.51 15.18 -13.33
C LEU A 340 -29.64 14.86 -12.10
N HIS A 341 -28.88 13.78 -12.19
CA HIS A 341 -28.00 13.23 -11.15
C HIS A 341 -27.16 14.32 -10.46
N PRO A 342 -26.94 14.30 -9.12
CA PRO A 342 -26.16 15.32 -8.40
C PRO A 342 -24.73 15.54 -8.91
N LEU A 343 -24.16 14.55 -9.61
CA LEU A 343 -22.85 14.64 -10.28
C LEU A 343 -22.84 15.53 -11.53
N ALA A 344 -24.00 15.73 -12.16
CA ALA A 344 -24.18 16.68 -13.25
C ALA A 344 -24.38 18.12 -12.75
N ARG A 345 -24.50 18.36 -11.42
CA ARG A 345 -24.78 19.70 -10.88
C ARG A 345 -23.58 20.40 -10.25
N THR A 346 -22.68 19.68 -9.58
CA THR A 346 -21.68 20.30 -8.68
C THR A 346 -20.30 20.53 -9.29
N ARG A 347 -20.02 20.00 -10.48
CA ARG A 347 -18.78 20.33 -11.23
C ARG A 347 -18.99 20.56 -12.72
N PHE A 348 -20.10 20.06 -13.28
CA PHE A 348 -20.52 20.43 -14.62
C PHE A 348 -20.80 21.93 -14.70
N LYS A 349 -21.48 22.53 -13.72
CA LYS A 349 -21.79 23.97 -13.72
C LYS A 349 -20.54 24.84 -13.59
N ASP A 350 -19.58 24.47 -12.73
CA ASP A 350 -18.32 25.19 -12.56
C ASP A 350 -17.38 25.04 -13.78
N ALA A 351 -17.30 23.83 -14.37
CA ALA A 351 -16.56 23.59 -15.61
C ALA A 351 -17.24 24.28 -16.81
N THR A 352 -18.58 24.29 -16.85
CA THR A 352 -19.39 24.94 -17.89
C THR A 352 -19.30 26.46 -17.76
N GLU A 353 -19.33 27.05 -16.56
CA GLU A 353 -19.13 28.49 -16.34
C GLU A 353 -17.69 28.95 -16.60
N ALA A 354 -16.68 28.09 -16.37
CA ALA A 354 -15.28 28.36 -16.69
C ALA A 354 -14.93 28.19 -18.19
N LEU A 355 -15.58 27.25 -18.90
CA LEU A 355 -15.24 26.89 -20.30
C LEU A 355 -16.21 27.46 -21.34
N LEU A 356 -17.47 27.78 -20.98
CA LEU A 356 -18.44 28.47 -21.87
C LEU A 356 -17.94 29.81 -22.43
N PRO A 357 -17.20 30.66 -21.69
CA PRO A 357 -16.70 31.92 -22.23
C PRO A 357 -15.64 31.73 -23.34
N VAL A 358 -15.02 30.55 -23.39
CA VAL A 358 -13.99 30.15 -24.38
C VAL A 358 -14.62 29.37 -25.55
N ARG A 359 -15.83 28.82 -25.36
CA ARG A 359 -16.63 28.10 -26.36
C ARG A 359 -16.91 29.00 -27.57
N GLY A 360 -16.35 28.64 -28.71
CA GLY A 360 -16.45 29.40 -29.97
C GLY A 360 -15.43 30.54 -30.15
N LYS A 361 -14.46 30.70 -29.23
CA LYS A 361 -13.37 31.68 -29.34
C LYS A 361 -11.96 31.07 -29.41
N LEU A 362 -11.82 29.73 -29.45
CA LEU A 362 -10.50 29.07 -29.54
C LEU A 362 -9.71 29.47 -30.80
N GLY A 363 -10.40 29.74 -31.92
CA GLY A 363 -9.76 30.25 -33.14
C GLY A 363 -9.13 31.64 -32.98
N LEU A 364 -9.54 32.45 -31.99
CA LEU A 364 -8.92 33.75 -31.66
C LEU A 364 -7.65 33.59 -30.80
N LEU A 365 -7.44 32.42 -30.20
CA LEU A 365 -6.29 32.07 -29.37
C LEU A 365 -5.30 31.12 -30.10
N GLY A 366 -5.54 30.84 -31.39
CA GLY A 366 -4.67 30.00 -32.22
C GLY A 366 -4.96 28.49 -32.18
N GLY A 367 -6.09 28.07 -31.59
CA GLY A 367 -6.56 26.69 -31.61
C GLY A 367 -7.28 26.31 -32.92
N THR A 368 -7.16 25.04 -33.30
CA THR A 368 -7.75 24.43 -34.49
C THR A 368 -9.16 23.90 -34.23
N ASP A 369 -9.93 23.59 -35.28
CA ASP A 369 -11.26 22.96 -35.17
C ASP A 369 -11.20 21.62 -34.39
N VAL A 370 -10.05 20.96 -34.40
CA VAL A 370 -9.78 19.72 -33.65
C VAL A 370 -9.60 19.96 -32.16
N ASP A 371 -8.99 21.10 -31.77
CA ASP A 371 -8.88 21.47 -30.34
C ASP A 371 -10.27 21.78 -29.75
N GLN A 372 -11.21 22.21 -30.61
CA GLN A 372 -12.60 22.40 -30.26
C GLN A 372 -13.31 21.05 -30.06
N ASP A 373 -13.08 20.06 -30.94
CA ASP A 373 -13.66 18.71 -30.80
C ASP A 373 -13.09 17.94 -29.59
N VAL A 374 -11.81 18.12 -29.25
CA VAL A 374 -11.18 17.51 -28.05
C VAL A 374 -11.73 18.10 -26.75
N VAL A 375 -11.96 19.41 -26.71
CA VAL A 375 -12.63 20.06 -25.56
C VAL A 375 -14.09 19.61 -25.46
N GLU A 376 -14.77 19.34 -26.59
CA GLU A 376 -16.11 18.76 -26.61
C GLU A 376 -16.14 17.30 -26.11
N GLN A 377 -15.09 16.51 -26.34
CA GLN A 377 -14.99 15.13 -25.82
C GLN A 377 -14.60 15.05 -24.34
N LEU A 378 -13.72 15.93 -23.83
CA LEU A 378 -13.37 16.00 -22.41
C LEU A 378 -14.57 16.33 -21.50
N LEU A 379 -15.61 16.97 -22.05
CA LEU A 379 -16.89 17.21 -21.37
C LEU A 379 -17.75 15.94 -21.23
N ILE A 380 -17.45 14.87 -21.99
CA ILE A 380 -18.18 13.58 -22.00
C ILE A 380 -17.46 12.53 -21.13
N GLU A 381 -16.13 12.52 -21.08
CA GLU A 381 -15.33 11.54 -20.31
C GLU A 381 -15.36 11.71 -18.79
N TRP A 382 -15.91 12.81 -18.29
CA TRP A 382 -15.97 13.08 -16.84
C TRP A 382 -16.85 12.10 -16.03
N TYR A 383 -17.61 11.23 -16.69
CA TYR A 383 -18.46 10.22 -16.05
C TYR A 383 -17.72 8.89 -15.76
N ASP A 384 -16.64 8.55 -16.48
CA ASP A 384 -15.80 7.38 -16.13
C ASP A 384 -15.09 7.60 -14.78
N TYR A 385 -14.80 8.86 -14.45
CA TYR A 385 -14.20 9.27 -13.18
C TYR A 385 -15.10 9.05 -11.96
N LEU A 386 -16.41 8.82 -12.17
CA LEU A 386 -17.40 8.73 -11.10
C LEU A 386 -17.98 7.34 -10.88
N CYS A 387 -17.71 6.39 -11.77
CA CYS A 387 -18.00 4.97 -11.56
C CYS A 387 -16.78 4.14 -11.13
N LEU A 388 -15.57 4.70 -11.12
CA LEU A 388 -14.34 3.94 -10.91
C LEU A 388 -13.32 4.74 -10.08
N THR A 389 -13.22 4.46 -8.78
CA THR A 389 -12.05 4.91 -8.02
C THR A 389 -10.85 3.99 -8.29
N SER A 390 -9.81 4.64 -8.81
CA SER A 390 -8.43 4.22 -9.07
C SER A 390 -8.18 3.12 -10.11
N GLN A 391 -7.61 3.55 -11.24
CA GLN A 391 -6.84 2.80 -12.26
C GLN A 391 -7.53 2.19 -13.50
N ASN A 392 -8.57 2.80 -14.07
CA ASN A 392 -9.15 2.34 -15.34
C ASN A 392 -9.05 3.31 -16.53
N ASN A 393 -7.88 3.95 -16.74
CA ASN A 393 -7.59 4.65 -18.02
C ASN A 393 -7.01 3.69 -19.10
N LEU A 394 -6.81 2.39 -18.80
CA LEU A 394 -5.96 1.52 -19.62
C LEU A 394 -6.55 1.02 -20.93
N ILE A 395 -7.84 0.76 -20.98
CA ILE A 395 -8.46 -0.03 -22.05
C ILE A 395 -9.17 0.86 -23.08
N SER A 396 -9.87 1.92 -22.64
CA SER A 396 -10.54 2.88 -23.55
C SER A 396 -9.53 3.64 -24.43
N SER A 397 -8.45 4.15 -23.85
CA SER A 397 -7.41 4.91 -24.54
C SER A 397 -6.68 4.12 -25.64
N VAL A 398 -6.56 2.79 -25.49
CA VAL A 398 -5.92 1.91 -26.50
C VAL A 398 -6.82 1.75 -27.73
N CYS A 399 -8.13 1.55 -27.54
CA CYS A 399 -9.08 1.48 -28.65
C CYS A 399 -9.22 2.83 -29.37
N TYR A 400 -9.20 3.96 -28.64
CA TYR A 400 -9.27 5.30 -29.24
C TYR A 400 -7.99 5.65 -30.01
N ARG A 401 -6.81 5.25 -29.52
CA ARG A 401 -5.53 5.38 -30.25
C ARG A 401 -5.55 4.58 -31.55
N ASP A 402 -6.01 3.33 -31.51
CA ASP A 402 -6.06 2.47 -32.69
C ASP A 402 -7.09 2.97 -33.72
N SER A 403 -8.21 3.54 -33.27
CA SER A 403 -9.22 4.12 -34.16
C SER A 403 -8.76 5.46 -34.78
N ALA A 404 -8.14 6.34 -33.98
CA ALA A 404 -7.55 7.60 -34.48
C ALA A 404 -6.45 7.35 -35.53
N SER A 405 -5.65 6.29 -35.34
CA SER A 405 -4.62 5.89 -36.31
C SER A 405 -5.17 5.35 -37.63
N LYS A 406 -6.32 4.67 -37.60
CA LYS A 406 -6.99 4.11 -38.78
C LYS A 406 -7.67 5.20 -39.63
N CYS A 407 -7.91 6.38 -39.06
CA CYS A 407 -8.41 7.58 -39.74
C CYS A 407 -7.31 8.58 -40.16
N ASP A 408 -6.03 8.21 -40.07
CA ASP A 408 -4.88 9.08 -40.39
C ASP A 408 -4.81 10.39 -39.56
N ASP A 409 -5.50 10.48 -38.42
CA ASP A 409 -5.37 11.60 -37.47
C ASP A 409 -4.19 11.37 -36.52
N LEU A 410 -3.00 11.56 -37.09
CA LEU A 410 -1.71 11.30 -36.46
C LEU A 410 -1.43 12.22 -35.26
N ARG A 411 -2.15 13.33 -35.11
CA ARG A 411 -1.92 14.32 -34.04
C ARG A 411 -2.72 13.97 -32.78
N LEU A 412 -3.95 13.51 -32.94
CA LEU A 412 -4.75 12.96 -31.83
C LEU A 412 -4.14 11.66 -31.30
N ALA A 413 -3.75 10.75 -32.19
CA ALA A 413 -3.04 9.53 -31.81
C ALA A 413 -1.74 9.84 -31.04
N LYS A 414 -1.02 10.90 -31.43
CA LYS A 414 0.20 11.38 -30.76
C LYS A 414 -0.07 11.98 -29.37
N LEU A 415 -1.17 12.71 -29.17
CA LEU A 415 -1.56 13.22 -27.85
C LEU A 415 -1.90 12.08 -26.88
N LEU A 416 -2.69 11.11 -27.34
CA LEU A 416 -3.05 9.91 -26.58
C LEU A 416 -1.83 9.01 -26.28
N LEU A 417 -0.82 9.03 -27.15
CA LEU A 417 0.45 8.31 -26.98
C LEU A 417 1.36 8.99 -25.95
N ASN A 418 1.47 10.32 -25.99
CA ASN A 418 2.32 11.10 -25.09
C ASN A 418 1.84 11.06 -23.62
N GLU A 419 0.54 10.87 -23.40
CA GLU A 419 -0.01 10.63 -22.05
C GLU A 419 0.45 9.27 -21.46
N ARG A 420 1.01 8.36 -22.28
CA ARG A 420 1.19 6.93 -21.94
C ARG A 420 2.55 6.31 -22.26
N LEU A 421 3.62 7.10 -22.29
CA LEU A 421 4.99 6.62 -22.56
C LEU A 421 5.55 5.54 -21.58
N SER A 422 4.74 4.96 -20.70
CA SER A 422 5.05 3.83 -19.82
C SER A 422 4.28 2.52 -20.11
N ALA A 423 3.39 2.45 -21.11
CA ALA A 423 2.65 1.23 -21.46
C ALA A 423 2.92 0.75 -22.91
N ARG A 424 3.67 -0.36 -23.07
CA ARG A 424 3.99 -0.96 -24.38
C ARG A 424 2.79 -1.75 -24.95
N PRO A 425 2.51 -1.70 -26.27
CA PRO A 425 1.46 -2.51 -26.90
C PRO A 425 1.70 -4.03 -26.75
N GLN A 426 0.64 -4.84 -26.79
CA GLN A 426 0.73 -6.31 -26.68
C GLN A 426 0.25 -7.09 -27.93
N SER A 427 -0.23 -6.42 -28.99
CA SER A 427 -0.70 -7.08 -30.22
C SER A 427 0.08 -6.61 -31.46
N ALA A 428 0.26 -7.50 -32.44
CA ALA A 428 1.00 -7.20 -33.69
C ALA A 428 0.43 -6.00 -34.46
N GLN A 429 -0.89 -5.84 -34.41
CA GLN A 429 -1.64 -4.78 -35.10
C GLN A 429 -1.51 -3.44 -34.37
N CYS A 430 -1.55 -3.44 -33.02
CA CYS A 430 -1.24 -2.27 -32.22
C CYS A 430 0.24 -1.84 -32.38
N TRP A 431 1.16 -2.79 -32.55
CA TRP A 431 2.58 -2.50 -32.80
C TRP A 431 2.82 -1.88 -34.18
N SER A 432 2.11 -2.33 -35.22
CA SER A 432 2.16 -1.71 -36.56
C SER A 432 1.63 -0.26 -36.53
N THR A 433 0.52 -0.04 -35.82
CA THR A 433 -0.04 1.29 -35.55
C THR A 433 0.93 2.18 -34.77
N PHE A 434 1.52 1.65 -33.69
CA PHE A 434 2.51 2.36 -32.87
C PHE A 434 3.74 2.76 -33.70
N SER A 435 4.21 1.88 -34.60
CA SER A 435 5.28 2.17 -35.57
C SER A 435 4.92 3.35 -36.48
N ARG A 436 3.71 3.38 -37.07
CA ARG A 436 3.26 4.48 -37.95
C ARG A 436 3.20 5.83 -37.22
N VAL A 437 2.67 5.86 -36.00
CA VAL A 437 2.59 7.09 -35.18
C VAL A 437 3.97 7.55 -34.73
N SER A 438 4.85 6.61 -34.34
CA SER A 438 6.23 6.90 -33.97
C SER A 438 7.04 7.44 -35.16
N ALA A 439 6.82 6.92 -36.37
CA ALA A 439 7.47 7.40 -37.59
C ALA A 439 7.05 8.83 -37.94
N ALA A 440 5.77 9.16 -37.78
CA ALA A 440 5.26 10.52 -37.96
C ALA A 440 5.74 11.50 -36.87
N SER A 441 6.17 10.98 -35.71
CA SER A 441 6.69 11.79 -34.60
C SER A 441 8.20 12.09 -34.69
N GLY A 442 8.92 11.43 -35.60
CA GLY A 442 10.38 11.56 -35.76
C GLY A 442 11.19 10.65 -34.82
N ASP A 443 10.53 9.86 -33.96
CA ASP A 443 11.19 8.92 -33.05
C ASP A 443 11.59 7.63 -33.79
N SER A 444 12.80 7.67 -34.35
CA SER A 444 13.35 6.57 -35.15
C SER A 444 13.65 5.31 -34.33
N SER A 445 13.76 5.44 -32.99
CA SER A 445 14.03 4.32 -32.09
C SER A 445 12.75 3.53 -31.83
N ALA A 446 11.70 4.23 -31.43
CA ALA A 446 10.38 3.66 -31.17
C ALA A 446 9.79 2.97 -32.41
N VAL A 447 10.09 3.47 -33.61
CA VAL A 447 9.72 2.83 -34.89
C VAL A 447 10.39 1.47 -35.05
N ARG A 448 11.70 1.38 -34.81
CA ARG A 448 12.45 0.12 -34.98
C ARG A 448 11.99 -0.94 -34.00
N ASP A 449 11.79 -0.56 -32.74
CA ASP A 449 11.33 -1.47 -31.68
C ASP A 449 9.92 -2.00 -31.99
N ALA A 450 9.05 -1.12 -32.48
CA ALA A 450 7.68 -1.46 -32.84
C ALA A 450 7.57 -2.32 -34.11
N GLN A 451 8.42 -2.06 -35.11
CA GLN A 451 8.54 -2.92 -36.29
C GLN A 451 9.10 -4.31 -35.93
N GLY A 452 10.07 -4.37 -35.02
CA GLY A 452 10.61 -5.61 -34.47
C GLY A 452 9.54 -6.45 -33.77
N MET A 453 8.70 -5.83 -32.93
CA MET A 453 7.62 -6.53 -32.22
C MET A 453 6.43 -6.90 -33.13
N SER A 454 6.11 -6.09 -34.14
CA SER A 454 5.13 -6.45 -35.16
C SER A 454 5.57 -7.68 -35.98
N TYR A 455 6.88 -7.77 -36.28
CA TYR A 455 7.49 -8.92 -36.95
C TYR A 455 7.47 -10.19 -36.08
N VAL A 456 7.84 -10.09 -34.80
CA VAL A 456 7.82 -11.22 -33.85
C VAL A 456 6.40 -11.77 -33.64
N LEU A 457 5.37 -10.93 -33.73
CA LEU A 457 3.96 -11.30 -33.52
C LEU A 457 3.19 -11.60 -34.82
N GLY A 458 3.86 -11.67 -35.99
CA GLY A 458 3.33 -12.38 -37.17
C GLY A 458 2.66 -11.55 -38.28
N LEU A 459 2.88 -10.24 -38.38
CA LEU A 459 2.50 -9.46 -39.58
C LEU A 459 3.75 -9.02 -40.34
N GLY A 460 4.25 -9.90 -41.21
CA GLY A 460 5.37 -9.62 -42.10
C GLY A 460 5.04 -10.02 -43.52
N GLN A 461 4.65 -9.05 -44.35
CA GLN A 461 5.06 -8.90 -45.75
C GLN A 461 4.35 -7.67 -46.36
N ASP A 462 5.11 -6.61 -46.58
CA ASP A 462 5.02 -5.89 -47.85
C ASP A 462 6.38 -5.26 -48.18
N ASP A 463 6.80 -5.51 -49.41
CA ASP A 463 8.13 -5.28 -49.97
C ASP A 463 8.44 -3.78 -50.17
N SER A 464 9.47 -3.27 -49.49
CA SER A 464 10.38 -2.25 -50.06
C SER A 464 11.69 -2.19 -49.27
N LEU A 465 12.63 -3.04 -49.69
CA LEU A 465 14.06 -2.92 -49.40
C LEU A 465 14.60 -1.68 -50.15
N ASP A 466 15.04 -0.63 -49.44
CA ASP A 466 16.11 0.26 -49.94
C ASP A 466 16.78 1.23 -48.92
N ASP A 467 16.29 1.43 -47.69
CA ASP A 467 16.81 2.52 -46.82
C ASP A 467 17.89 2.16 -45.77
N LEU A 468 18.59 1.04 -45.93
CA LEU A 468 19.63 0.58 -44.97
C LEU A 468 21.02 1.22 -45.15
N SER A 469 21.17 2.22 -46.03
CA SER A 469 22.47 2.86 -46.31
C SER A 469 22.67 4.23 -45.64
N PHE A 470 21.64 4.83 -45.03
CA PHE A 470 21.73 6.19 -44.48
C PHE A 470 22.14 6.25 -43.00
N LEU A 471 21.95 5.17 -42.24
CA LEU A 471 22.18 5.14 -40.78
C LEU A 471 23.64 4.90 -40.36
N THR A 472 24.48 4.35 -41.22
CA THR A 472 25.87 4.02 -40.88
C THR A 472 26.83 5.22 -40.89
N HIS A 473 26.47 6.34 -41.54
CA HIS A 473 27.37 7.48 -41.68
C HIS A 473 27.17 8.61 -40.66
N THR A 474 26.00 8.71 -40.02
CA THR A 474 25.68 9.87 -39.15
C THR A 474 26.03 9.63 -37.68
N VAL A 475 26.03 8.38 -37.21
CA VAL A 475 26.28 8.04 -35.80
C VAL A 475 27.77 8.10 -35.42
N PHE A 476 28.69 8.03 -36.39
CA PHE A 476 30.12 7.98 -36.12
C PHE A 476 30.83 9.34 -35.94
N ALA A 477 30.13 10.46 -36.13
CA ALA A 477 30.77 11.78 -36.22
C ALA A 477 30.63 12.68 -34.99
N PHE A 478 29.86 12.31 -33.96
CA PHE A 478 29.50 13.24 -32.87
C PHE A 478 30.08 12.93 -31.48
N ALA A 479 30.87 11.85 -31.31
CA ALA A 479 31.31 11.38 -30.00
C ALA A 479 32.83 11.38 -29.76
N LEU A 480 33.57 12.33 -30.33
CA LEU A 480 35.01 12.49 -30.03
C LEU A 480 35.33 13.93 -29.66
N SER A 481 35.14 14.28 -28.39
CA SER A 481 35.73 15.45 -27.75
C SER A 481 35.70 15.30 -26.22
N GLU A 482 36.81 14.81 -25.67
CA GLU A 482 37.32 15.00 -24.29
C GLU A 482 36.67 14.26 -23.10
N ALA A 483 37.08 13.00 -22.90
CA ALA A 483 37.78 12.46 -21.70
C ALA A 483 37.79 10.93 -21.82
N SER A 484 38.98 10.33 -21.81
CA SER A 484 39.22 8.95 -22.27
C SER A 484 38.72 7.88 -21.30
N LEU A 485 37.51 7.38 -21.50
CA LEU A 485 37.19 6.00 -21.12
C LEU A 485 37.96 5.08 -22.07
N GLN A 486 38.96 4.35 -21.54
CA GLN A 486 39.65 3.34 -22.34
C GLN A 486 38.63 2.25 -22.67
N LEU A 487 38.61 1.80 -23.93
CA LEU A 487 37.68 0.77 -24.40
C LEU A 487 37.74 -0.50 -23.54
N GLU A 488 38.92 -0.80 -22.99
CA GLU A 488 39.16 -1.94 -22.10
C GLU A 488 38.40 -1.83 -20.77
N ASP A 489 38.27 -0.63 -20.20
CA ASP A 489 37.57 -0.38 -18.93
C ASP A 489 36.05 -0.53 -19.09
N VAL A 490 35.51 -0.03 -20.21
CA VAL A 490 34.10 -0.16 -20.56
C VAL A 490 33.75 -1.64 -20.81
N ILE A 491 34.59 -2.37 -21.53
CA ILE A 491 34.40 -3.80 -21.76
C ILE A 491 34.49 -4.58 -20.45
N TYR A 492 35.40 -4.24 -19.54
CA TYR A 492 35.50 -4.87 -18.23
C TYR A 492 34.25 -4.63 -17.38
N ALA A 493 33.71 -3.41 -17.38
CA ALA A 493 32.52 -3.05 -16.62
C ALA A 493 31.25 -3.73 -17.16
N ILE A 494 31.07 -3.76 -18.49
CA ILE A 494 29.98 -4.48 -19.15
C ILE A 494 30.08 -5.98 -18.86
N LYS A 495 31.28 -6.55 -18.97
CA LYS A 495 31.52 -7.97 -18.66
C LYS A 495 31.18 -8.29 -17.21
N ASN A 496 31.61 -7.47 -16.24
CA ASN A 496 31.29 -7.68 -14.83
C ASN A 496 29.79 -7.59 -14.55
N ASN A 497 29.07 -6.67 -15.21
CA ASN A 497 27.63 -6.54 -15.05
C ASN A 497 26.89 -7.76 -15.63
N ILE A 498 27.32 -8.24 -16.80
CA ILE A 498 26.79 -9.48 -17.42
C ILE A 498 27.13 -10.73 -16.60
N ASP A 499 28.34 -10.81 -16.03
CA ASP A 499 28.73 -11.91 -15.15
C ASP A 499 27.89 -11.91 -13.84
N ARG A 500 27.46 -10.72 -13.37
CA ARG A 500 26.61 -10.55 -12.18
C ARG A 500 25.12 -10.81 -12.44
N SER A 501 24.64 -10.58 -13.65
CA SER A 501 23.22 -10.82 -14.01
C SER A 501 22.84 -12.30 -14.03
N LYS A 502 23.80 -13.22 -13.75
CA LYS A 502 23.61 -14.68 -13.67
C LYS A 502 22.77 -15.18 -14.84
N MET A 503 23.21 -14.84 -16.07
CA MET A 503 22.56 -15.31 -17.28
C MET A 503 22.40 -16.83 -17.26
N THR A 504 21.19 -17.31 -17.55
CA THR A 504 20.89 -18.74 -17.65
C THR A 504 21.36 -19.37 -18.97
N SER A 505 21.79 -18.54 -19.92
CA SER A 505 22.22 -18.89 -21.27
C SER A 505 23.71 -18.61 -21.45
N SER A 506 24.39 -19.45 -22.24
CA SER A 506 25.79 -19.26 -22.63
C SER A 506 25.99 -18.23 -23.75
N VAL A 507 24.93 -17.51 -24.15
CA VAL A 507 24.94 -16.50 -25.21
C VAL A 507 24.53 -15.16 -24.59
N VAL A 508 25.41 -14.16 -24.71
CA VAL A 508 25.11 -12.77 -24.32
C VAL A 508 24.10 -12.19 -25.30
N THR A 509 22.92 -11.84 -24.81
CA THR A 509 21.85 -11.24 -25.62
C THR A 509 22.04 -9.73 -25.73
N LEU A 510 21.49 -9.13 -26.79
CA LEU A 510 21.50 -7.67 -26.98
C LEU A 510 20.90 -6.96 -25.76
N GLU A 511 19.77 -7.47 -25.24
CA GLU A 511 19.10 -6.95 -24.03
C GLU A 511 20.00 -6.98 -22.78
N ALA A 512 20.81 -8.02 -22.58
CA ALA A 512 21.73 -8.10 -21.45
C ALA A 512 22.88 -7.08 -21.57
N LEU A 513 23.29 -6.78 -22.81
CA LEU A 513 24.31 -5.78 -23.09
C LEU A 513 23.77 -4.36 -22.95
N GLU A 514 22.55 -4.10 -23.41
CA GLU A 514 21.84 -2.82 -23.26
C GLU A 514 21.53 -2.53 -21.79
N SER A 515 21.03 -3.51 -21.03
CA SER A 515 20.83 -3.35 -19.59
C SER A 515 22.14 -3.06 -18.85
N ALA A 516 23.24 -3.75 -19.19
CA ALA A 516 24.55 -3.48 -18.59
C ALA A 516 25.08 -2.07 -18.92
N LEU A 517 24.78 -1.58 -20.13
CA LEU A 517 25.16 -0.25 -20.60
C LEU A 517 24.29 0.85 -19.96
N ASP A 518 22.99 0.63 -19.82
CA ASP A 518 22.06 1.57 -19.16
C ASP A 518 22.41 1.75 -17.69
N THR A 519 22.78 0.68 -16.97
CA THR A 519 23.31 0.78 -15.61
C THR A 519 24.59 1.62 -15.57
N LEU A 520 25.50 1.43 -16.54
CA LEU A 520 26.76 2.21 -16.60
C LEU A 520 26.52 3.68 -16.91
N LEU A 521 25.53 3.98 -17.76
CA LEU A 521 25.18 5.35 -18.14
C LEU A 521 24.42 6.07 -17.01
N ALA A 522 23.54 5.39 -16.29
CA ALA A 522 22.85 5.91 -15.10
C ALA A 522 23.85 6.28 -13.99
N VAL A 523 24.84 5.40 -13.72
CA VAL A 523 25.93 5.65 -12.78
C VAL A 523 26.82 6.85 -13.20
N SER A 524 26.85 7.20 -14.49
CA SER A 524 27.65 8.34 -14.99
C SER A 524 26.94 9.69 -14.91
N ALA A 525 25.60 9.70 -14.92
CA ALA A 525 24.79 10.93 -14.94
C ALA A 525 24.43 11.47 -13.53
N GLU A 526 24.48 10.63 -12.50
CA GLU A 526 24.15 10.98 -11.10
C GLU A 526 25.38 11.20 -10.20
N ASN A 527 26.58 11.38 -10.77
CA ASN A 527 27.84 11.47 -10.01
C ASN A 527 28.09 12.82 -9.29
N ASP A 528 27.07 13.38 -8.64
CA ASP A 528 27.29 14.25 -7.47
C ASP A 528 27.09 13.38 -6.23
N TYR A 529 28.19 12.78 -5.75
CA TYR A 529 28.16 11.96 -4.53
C TYR A 529 27.70 12.81 -3.33
N GLU A 530 26.51 12.55 -2.82
CA GLU A 530 26.00 13.21 -1.60
C GLU A 530 26.81 12.76 -0.37
N GLN A 531 27.39 13.71 0.36
CA GLN A 531 28.18 13.48 1.57
C GLN A 531 27.42 12.72 2.67
N ILE A 532 26.13 13.06 2.86
CA ILE A 532 25.24 12.47 3.88
C ILE A 532 23.99 11.94 3.20
N GLN A 533 23.79 10.62 3.26
CA GLN A 533 22.61 9.93 2.73
C GLN A 533 21.77 9.39 3.88
N VAL A 534 20.44 9.54 3.80
CA VAL A 534 19.51 9.12 4.84
C VAL A 534 18.56 8.05 4.28
N PHE A 535 18.52 6.89 4.93
CA PHE A 535 17.72 5.74 4.50
C PHE A 535 16.62 5.45 5.51
N GLY A 536 15.37 5.56 5.05
CA GLY A 536 14.19 5.17 5.80
C GLY A 536 14.00 3.65 5.81
N ALA A 537 13.49 3.12 6.93
CA ALA A 537 13.29 1.69 7.13
C ALA A 537 12.33 1.05 6.13
N PHE A 538 11.32 1.79 5.64
CA PHE A 538 10.38 1.31 4.64
C PHE A 538 10.96 1.28 3.22
N ASP A 539 12.00 2.09 2.97
CA ASP A 539 12.62 2.23 1.64
C ASP A 539 13.83 1.31 1.48
N THR A 540 14.47 0.90 2.59
CA THR A 540 15.62 -0.01 2.54
C THR A 540 15.31 -1.31 1.79
N PRO A 541 16.18 -1.73 0.85
CA PRO A 541 16.01 -2.98 0.12
C PRO A 541 16.24 -4.19 1.04
N ARG A 542 15.71 -5.36 0.64
CA ARG A 542 15.85 -6.59 1.41
C ARG A 542 17.00 -7.44 0.88
N LEU A 543 17.93 -7.79 1.77
CA LEU A 543 18.93 -8.81 1.51
C LEU A 543 18.30 -10.21 1.59
N HIS A 544 18.41 -10.97 0.51
CA HIS A 544 17.95 -12.35 0.46
C HIS A 544 19.15 -13.29 0.39
N PHE A 545 19.29 -14.18 1.37
CA PHE A 545 20.31 -15.21 1.34
C PHE A 545 19.83 -16.45 0.56
N ASN A 546 20.60 -16.88 -0.42
CA ASN A 546 20.30 -18.07 -1.21
C ASN A 546 21.13 -19.27 -0.71
N MET A 547 20.43 -20.26 -0.14
CA MET A 547 21.06 -21.45 0.44
C MET A 547 21.79 -22.33 -0.59
N HIS A 548 21.40 -22.28 -1.88
CA HIS A 548 21.96 -23.18 -2.90
C HIS A 548 23.36 -22.76 -3.36
N ASN A 549 23.61 -21.46 -3.44
CA ASN A 549 24.87 -20.88 -3.91
C ASN A 549 25.65 -20.19 -2.78
N ASN A 550 25.10 -20.16 -1.56
CA ASN A 550 25.69 -19.49 -0.39
C ASN A 550 26.02 -18.01 -0.68
N SER A 551 25.19 -17.33 -1.47
CA SER A 551 25.34 -15.92 -1.82
C SER A 551 24.15 -15.09 -1.36
N TYR A 552 24.39 -13.80 -1.12
CA TYR A 552 23.33 -12.82 -0.95
C TYR A 552 22.95 -12.23 -2.31
N ASP A 553 21.68 -11.93 -2.49
CA ASP A 553 21.17 -11.15 -3.62
C ASP A 553 20.27 -10.02 -3.06
N LEU A 554 20.36 -8.83 -3.64
CA LEU A 554 19.46 -7.72 -3.31
C LEU A 554 18.16 -7.87 -4.12
N ARG A 555 16.99 -7.76 -3.47
CA ARG A 555 15.70 -7.80 -4.17
C ARG A 555 14.85 -6.59 -3.82
N ALA A 556 14.37 -5.89 -4.85
CA ALA A 556 13.29 -4.93 -4.72
C ALA A 556 12.00 -5.70 -4.47
N ASP A 557 11.50 -5.65 -3.23
CA ASP A 557 10.29 -6.36 -2.83
C ASP A 557 9.10 -5.41 -2.96
N THR A 558 8.54 -5.33 -4.17
CA THR A 558 7.39 -4.47 -4.53
C THR A 558 6.08 -4.90 -3.86
N HIS A 559 6.10 -5.99 -3.08
CA HIS A 559 4.93 -6.56 -2.44
C HIS A 559 4.95 -6.51 -0.90
N ARG A 560 5.89 -5.80 -0.27
CA ARG A 560 5.90 -5.61 1.19
C ARG A 560 4.63 -4.92 1.67
N ARG A 561 4.01 -5.43 2.74
CA ARG A 561 2.76 -4.88 3.31
C ARG A 561 2.91 -4.68 4.80
N LEU A 562 2.26 -3.62 5.32
CA LEU A 562 2.13 -3.43 6.77
C LEU A 562 1.32 -4.57 7.40
N HIS A 563 0.25 -5.01 6.74
CA HIS A 563 -0.58 -6.14 7.14
C HIS A 563 -0.20 -7.40 6.38
N ALA A 564 1.00 -7.92 6.69
CA ALA A 564 1.51 -9.13 6.08
C ALA A 564 0.74 -10.39 6.54
N GLY A 565 0.76 -11.44 5.70
CA GLY A 565 0.13 -12.73 6.02
C GLY A 565 0.87 -13.52 7.12
N PRO A 566 0.25 -14.58 7.67
CA PRO A 566 0.87 -15.42 8.70
C PRO A 566 2.25 -16.00 8.31
N GLU A 567 2.48 -16.21 7.01
CA GLU A 567 3.74 -16.71 6.46
C GLU A 567 4.90 -15.75 6.76
N ALA A 568 4.65 -14.44 6.70
CA ALA A 568 5.67 -13.42 6.99
C ALA A 568 6.13 -13.48 8.45
N ARG A 569 5.22 -13.77 9.39
CA ARG A 569 5.56 -13.96 10.81
C ARG A 569 6.51 -15.14 11.01
N ILE A 570 6.23 -16.26 10.34
CA ILE A 570 7.09 -17.46 10.41
C ILE A 570 8.44 -17.13 9.79
N GLN A 571 8.43 -16.50 8.62
CA GLN A 571 9.66 -16.15 7.89
C GLN A 571 10.53 -15.16 8.67
N LEU A 572 9.94 -14.23 9.42
CA LEU A 572 10.64 -13.32 10.32
C LEU A 572 11.53 -14.09 11.31
N LEU A 573 10.95 -15.00 12.10
CA LEU A 573 11.71 -15.76 13.10
C LEU A 573 12.76 -16.67 12.45
N ARG A 574 12.41 -17.30 11.32
CA ARG A 574 13.35 -18.12 10.53
C ARG A 574 14.54 -17.29 10.03
N ASN A 575 14.30 -16.08 9.53
CA ASN A 575 15.37 -15.21 9.02
C ASN A 575 16.30 -14.75 10.14
N ARG A 576 15.77 -14.40 11.32
CA ARG A 576 16.58 -14.02 12.48
C ARG A 576 17.51 -15.16 12.90
N PHE A 577 16.96 -16.36 13.05
CA PHE A 577 17.76 -17.55 13.38
C PHE A 577 18.78 -17.86 12.27
N MET A 578 18.37 -17.84 11.00
CA MET A 578 19.25 -18.11 9.86
C MET A 578 20.42 -17.13 9.77
N SER A 579 20.17 -15.84 9.97
CA SER A 579 21.21 -14.80 9.93
C SER A 579 22.33 -15.08 10.93
N VAL A 580 21.95 -15.41 12.16
CA VAL A 580 22.91 -15.72 13.24
C VAL A 580 23.55 -17.10 13.04
N ASP A 581 22.81 -18.12 12.62
CA ASP A 581 23.33 -19.47 12.35
C ASP A 581 24.40 -19.47 11.24
N LEU A 582 24.16 -18.73 10.14
CA LEU A 582 25.13 -18.58 9.06
C LEU A 582 26.41 -17.88 9.55
N ARG A 583 26.26 -16.84 10.37
CA ARG A 583 27.37 -16.10 10.99
C ARG A 583 28.24 -17.01 11.86
N VAL A 584 27.62 -17.85 12.69
CA VAL A 584 28.33 -18.82 13.54
C VAL A 584 29.10 -19.84 12.71
N LYS A 585 28.49 -20.37 11.65
CA LYS A 585 29.14 -21.36 10.77
C LYS A 585 30.35 -20.80 10.01
N ARG A 586 30.43 -19.48 9.82
CA ARG A 586 31.60 -18.80 9.23
C ARG A 586 32.70 -18.52 10.26
N ASN A 587 32.36 -18.49 11.55
CA ASN A 587 33.31 -18.21 12.61
C ASN A 587 34.35 -19.34 12.72
N ARG A 588 35.63 -18.97 12.85
CA ARG A 588 36.77 -19.91 12.89
C ARG A 588 36.68 -20.96 14.00
N LEU A 589 35.96 -20.68 15.09
CA LEU A 589 35.77 -21.61 16.20
C LEU A 589 34.81 -22.77 15.87
N PHE A 590 33.89 -22.57 14.92
CA PHE A 590 32.82 -23.52 14.59
C PHE A 590 32.87 -24.00 13.12
N ALA A 591 33.67 -23.35 12.27
CA ALA A 591 33.89 -23.77 10.89
C ALA A 591 34.83 -24.98 10.83
N PRO A 592 34.51 -26.04 10.04
CA PRO A 592 35.34 -27.22 9.94
C PRO A 592 36.74 -26.86 9.41
N LEU A 593 37.77 -27.15 10.20
CA LEU A 593 39.17 -26.85 9.86
C LEU A 593 39.62 -27.71 8.68
N SER A 594 40.29 -27.09 7.70
CA SER A 594 41.05 -27.84 6.69
C SER A 594 42.16 -28.66 7.35
N ALA A 595 42.45 -29.85 6.83
CA ALA A 595 43.40 -30.80 7.39
C ALA A 595 44.81 -30.22 7.68
N ALA A 596 45.16 -29.10 7.03
CA ALA A 596 46.44 -28.40 7.21
C ALA A 596 46.53 -27.53 8.49
N VAL A 597 45.41 -27.17 9.14
CA VAL A 597 45.35 -26.17 10.24
C VAL A 597 44.84 -26.78 11.57
N ALA A 598 44.52 -28.07 11.57
CA ALA A 598 43.86 -28.78 12.67
C ALA A 598 44.61 -28.76 14.04
N ASN A 599 45.92 -28.44 14.06
CA ASN A 599 46.73 -28.47 15.27
C ASN A 599 46.83 -27.13 16.01
N THR A 600 46.18 -26.07 15.53
CA THR A 600 46.40 -24.69 16.03
C THR A 600 45.19 -24.03 16.68
N ILE A 601 43.97 -24.51 16.42
CA ILE A 601 42.72 -23.89 16.89
C ILE A 601 41.80 -25.00 17.43
N GLU A 602 41.25 -24.78 18.62
CA GLU A 602 40.26 -25.68 19.23
C GLU A 602 38.94 -25.57 18.47
N TYR A 603 38.61 -26.60 17.69
CA TYR A 603 37.37 -26.68 16.92
C TYR A 603 36.22 -27.15 17.82
N MET A 604 35.13 -26.37 17.84
CA MET A 604 33.91 -26.72 18.55
C MET A 604 32.84 -27.21 17.59
N GLU A 605 32.50 -28.50 17.67
CA GLU A 605 31.45 -29.09 16.85
C GLU A 605 30.05 -28.74 17.39
N LEU A 606 29.18 -28.24 16.49
CA LEU A 606 27.77 -27.95 16.79
C LEU A 606 26.88 -29.12 16.35
N SER A 607 26.05 -29.59 17.27
CA SER A 607 25.04 -30.62 17.03
C SER A 607 23.69 -29.97 16.68
N ARG A 608 22.87 -30.67 15.88
CA ARG A 608 21.47 -30.28 15.64
C ARG A 608 20.59 -30.72 16.82
N ILE A 609 19.52 -30.00 17.13
CA ILE A 609 18.67 -30.34 18.27
C ILE A 609 18.06 -31.74 18.10
N GLU A 610 17.63 -32.12 16.88
CA GLU A 610 17.13 -33.47 16.60
C GLU A 610 18.13 -34.60 16.92
N SER A 611 19.43 -34.32 16.85
CA SER A 611 20.50 -35.31 17.07
C SER A 611 20.81 -35.56 18.55
N LEU A 612 20.21 -34.78 19.46
CA LEU A 612 20.38 -34.95 20.90
C LEU A 612 19.58 -36.16 21.44
N LEU A 613 18.57 -36.63 20.72
CA LEU A 613 17.74 -37.75 21.14
C LEU A 613 18.55 -39.06 21.20
N GLY A 614 18.63 -39.66 22.38
CA GLY A 614 19.30 -40.94 22.60
C GLY A 614 20.84 -40.87 22.65
N VAL A 615 21.43 -39.67 22.67
CA VAL A 615 22.88 -39.46 22.79
C VAL A 615 23.22 -39.05 24.21
N SER A 616 24.28 -39.64 24.78
CA SER A 616 24.81 -39.30 26.11
C SER A 616 26.05 -38.40 26.03
N GLY A 617 26.31 -37.66 27.11
CA GLY A 617 27.43 -36.73 27.22
C GLY A 617 27.13 -35.31 26.78
N VAL A 618 28.11 -34.44 27.00
CA VAL A 618 27.99 -33.00 26.73
C VAL A 618 27.94 -32.71 25.23
N ARG A 619 27.00 -31.86 24.84
CA ARG A 619 26.77 -31.41 23.47
C ARG A 619 26.64 -29.90 23.43
N ARG A 620 27.04 -29.33 22.28
CA ARG A 620 26.92 -27.90 21.97
C ARG A 620 25.88 -27.73 20.89
N VAL A 621 24.91 -26.86 21.12
CA VAL A 621 23.81 -26.59 20.18
C VAL A 621 23.58 -25.09 20.06
N ILE A 622 23.12 -24.69 18.89
CA ILE A 622 22.59 -23.35 18.64
C ILE A 622 21.07 -23.44 18.54
N GLY A 623 20.35 -22.51 19.14
CA GLY A 623 18.91 -22.46 19.03
C GLY A 623 18.32 -21.14 19.49
N MET A 624 17.06 -20.92 19.17
CA MET A 624 16.28 -19.78 19.60
C MET A 624 15.55 -20.11 20.90
N LEU A 625 15.64 -19.21 21.90
CA LEU A 625 14.97 -19.36 23.18
C LEU A 625 13.46 -19.18 23.03
N GLY A 626 12.69 -20.13 23.56
CA GLY A 626 11.24 -20.10 23.62
C GLY A 626 10.71 -20.39 25.03
N GLN A 627 9.43 -20.12 25.25
CA GLN A 627 8.73 -20.44 26.49
C GLN A 627 7.36 -21.06 26.21
N ASP A 628 7.05 -22.18 26.84
CA ASP A 628 5.76 -22.86 26.71
C ASP A 628 4.66 -22.27 27.63
N GLU A 629 3.42 -22.70 27.45
CA GLU A 629 2.28 -22.26 28.28
C GLU A 629 2.44 -22.58 29.78
N ARG A 630 3.29 -23.56 30.12
CA ARG A 630 3.62 -23.95 31.49
C ARG A 630 4.83 -23.18 32.04
N LYS A 631 5.29 -22.14 31.33
CA LYS A 631 6.45 -21.32 31.64
C LYS A 631 7.78 -22.07 31.63
N ARG A 632 7.85 -23.26 31.02
CA ARG A 632 9.11 -23.96 30.83
C ARG A 632 9.84 -23.38 29.62
N PHE A 633 11.14 -23.21 29.77
CA PHE A 633 11.99 -22.75 28.68
C PHE A 633 12.32 -23.90 27.75
N TYR A 634 12.41 -23.59 26.47
CA TYR A 634 12.84 -24.54 25.45
C TYR A 634 13.78 -23.86 24.47
N LEU A 635 14.54 -24.68 23.76
CA LEU A 635 15.41 -24.27 22.68
C LEU A 635 14.89 -24.88 21.38
N GLU A 636 14.83 -24.08 20.31
CA GLU A 636 14.28 -24.48 19.01
C GLU A 636 15.25 -24.12 17.87
N ASP A 637 15.45 -25.05 16.94
CA ASP A 637 16.17 -24.84 15.68
C ASP A 637 15.26 -25.20 14.49
N PHE A 638 15.78 -25.26 13.26
CA PHE A 638 14.97 -25.65 12.10
C PHE A 638 14.49 -27.11 12.10
N THR A 639 15.02 -27.94 12.98
CA THR A 639 14.78 -29.40 13.02
C THR A 639 13.83 -29.80 14.13
N SER A 640 14.06 -29.34 15.35
CA SER A 640 13.35 -29.81 16.54
C SER A 640 13.38 -28.78 17.67
N ARG A 641 12.65 -29.10 18.73
CA ARG A 641 12.63 -28.35 19.99
C ARG A 641 12.99 -29.26 21.16
N ILE A 642 13.71 -28.74 22.15
CA ILE A 642 14.07 -29.46 23.39
C ILE A 642 13.81 -28.58 24.61
N ILE A 643 13.28 -29.15 25.69
CA ILE A 643 13.09 -28.43 26.96
C ILE A 643 14.47 -28.24 27.60
N ILE A 644 14.74 -27.05 28.14
CA ILE A 644 16.01 -26.72 28.78
C ILE A 644 15.81 -26.44 30.27
N ASP A 645 16.78 -26.88 31.08
CA ASP A 645 16.89 -26.51 32.49
C ASP A 645 18.03 -25.52 32.68
N LEU A 646 17.69 -24.31 33.13
CA LEU A 646 18.60 -23.18 33.33
C LEU A 646 19.02 -23.01 34.80
N THR A 647 18.58 -23.87 35.71
CA THR A 647 18.73 -23.67 37.16
C THR A 647 20.20 -23.53 37.62
N ASN A 648 21.11 -24.29 37.00
CA ASN A 648 22.55 -24.29 37.32
C ASN A 648 23.43 -23.80 36.16
N ALA A 649 22.83 -23.09 35.19
CA ALA A 649 23.56 -22.65 34.01
C ALA A 649 24.52 -21.51 34.35
N ALA A 650 25.79 -21.64 33.95
CA ALA A 650 26.70 -20.50 33.86
C ALA A 650 26.39 -19.72 32.57
N TYR A 651 26.43 -18.39 32.59
CA TYR A 651 26.12 -17.62 31.39
C TYR A 651 26.94 -16.34 31.27
N THR A 652 27.13 -15.90 30.02
CA THR A 652 27.94 -14.72 29.68
C THR A 652 27.16 -13.42 29.89
N ASP A 653 27.88 -12.29 29.92
CA ASP A 653 27.26 -10.96 29.85
C ASP A 653 26.27 -10.87 28.66
N GLY A 654 25.11 -10.26 28.91
CA GLY A 654 23.98 -10.14 27.99
C GLY A 654 22.63 -10.00 28.70
N LEU A 655 21.60 -9.57 27.98
CA LEU A 655 20.19 -9.56 28.41
C LEU A 655 19.45 -10.66 27.63
N PHE A 656 19.40 -11.87 28.18
CA PHE A 656 18.74 -13.01 27.51
C PHE A 656 17.22 -12.85 27.57
N THR A 657 16.57 -12.73 26.42
CA THR A 657 15.11 -12.65 26.28
C THR A 657 14.58 -13.81 25.44
N ILE A 658 13.26 -14.02 25.44
CA ILE A 658 12.63 -14.95 24.50
C ILE A 658 12.83 -14.44 23.06
N ASN A 659 13.06 -15.38 22.13
CA ASN A 659 13.48 -15.19 20.74
C ASN A 659 14.95 -14.79 20.54
N CYS A 660 15.77 -14.68 21.59
CA CYS A 660 17.22 -14.60 21.42
C CYS A 660 17.77 -15.94 20.90
N VAL A 661 18.71 -15.88 19.95
CA VAL A 661 19.51 -17.01 19.52
C VAL A 661 20.70 -17.18 20.47
N VAL A 662 20.89 -18.38 21.01
CA VAL A 662 21.92 -18.68 22.00
C VAL A 662 22.73 -19.92 21.60
N LEU A 663 23.99 -19.94 22.06
CA LEU A 663 24.82 -21.14 22.10
C LEU A 663 24.71 -21.76 23.48
N VAL A 664 24.39 -23.04 23.53
CA VAL A 664 24.18 -23.81 24.76
C VAL A 664 25.09 -25.02 24.75
N GLU A 665 25.78 -25.23 25.86
CA GLU A 665 26.53 -26.45 26.17
C GLU A 665 25.88 -27.14 27.37
N GLY A 666 25.57 -28.43 27.22
CA GLY A 666 24.87 -29.18 28.25
C GLY A 666 24.73 -30.66 27.92
N GLU A 667 24.07 -31.39 28.82
CA GLU A 667 23.80 -32.83 28.69
C GLU A 667 22.29 -33.09 28.75
N VAL A 668 21.81 -34.05 27.95
CA VAL A 668 20.40 -34.45 27.96
C VAL A 668 20.20 -35.58 28.97
N ILE A 669 19.32 -35.33 29.95
CA ILE A 669 18.90 -36.29 30.97
C ILE A 669 17.37 -36.29 30.98
N ASP A 670 16.76 -37.47 30.86
CA ASP A 670 15.29 -37.64 30.87
C ASP A 670 14.54 -36.68 29.91
N ASP A 671 15.02 -36.57 28.67
CA ASP A 671 14.50 -35.70 27.60
C ASP A 671 14.55 -34.18 27.89
N VAL A 672 15.33 -33.77 28.91
CA VAL A 672 15.60 -32.37 29.26
C VAL A 672 17.08 -32.08 29.08
N LEU A 673 17.41 -30.98 28.39
CA LEU A 673 18.78 -30.50 28.26
C LEU A 673 19.15 -29.67 29.49
N HIS A 674 19.97 -30.25 30.37
CA HIS A 674 20.53 -29.53 31.51
C HIS A 674 21.70 -28.66 31.05
N VAL A 675 21.51 -27.35 31.11
CA VAL A 675 22.47 -26.38 30.59
C VAL A 675 23.61 -26.20 31.58
N GLN A 676 24.84 -26.44 31.12
CA GLN A 676 26.06 -26.16 31.88
C GLN A 676 26.53 -24.74 31.62
N SER A 677 26.58 -24.33 30.35
CA SER A 677 26.91 -22.95 29.98
C SER A 677 26.07 -22.43 28.81
N MET A 678 25.73 -21.15 28.84
CA MET A 678 24.98 -20.46 27.79
C MET A 678 25.61 -19.11 27.46
N GLY A 679 25.72 -18.79 26.17
CA GLY A 679 26.21 -17.49 25.73
C GLY A 679 25.58 -17.07 24.43
N PHE A 680 25.77 -15.80 24.07
CA PHE A 680 25.37 -15.35 22.74
C PHE A 680 26.36 -15.84 21.67
N PRO A 681 25.87 -16.05 20.44
CA PRO A 681 26.72 -16.30 19.29
C PRO A 681 27.73 -15.16 19.06
N PRO A 682 29.00 -15.45 18.73
CA PRO A 682 30.01 -14.41 18.54
C PRO A 682 29.60 -13.45 17.40
N PRO A 683 29.86 -12.13 17.55
CA PRO A 683 29.56 -11.15 16.52
C PRO A 683 30.51 -11.27 15.33
N GLU A 684 30.12 -10.70 14.19
CA GLU A 684 30.93 -10.62 12.97
C GLU A 684 31.28 -9.15 12.71
N THR A 685 32.54 -8.89 12.36
CA THR A 685 33.04 -7.55 12.05
C THR A 685 32.50 -7.07 10.70
N LYS A 686 32.36 -5.75 10.53
CA LYS A 686 31.84 -5.14 9.29
C LYS A 686 32.63 -5.60 8.05
N GLU A 687 33.96 -5.68 8.15
CA GLU A 687 34.84 -6.11 7.04
C GLU A 687 34.51 -7.55 6.60
N ALA A 688 34.33 -8.45 7.56
CA ALA A 688 33.97 -9.85 7.29
C ALA A 688 32.55 -9.95 6.68
N SER A 689 31.60 -9.14 7.16
CA SER A 689 30.26 -9.08 6.56
C SER A 689 30.30 -8.57 5.12
N LEU A 690 31.12 -7.55 4.82
CA LEU A 690 31.27 -7.00 3.47
C LEU A 690 31.95 -7.99 2.51
N GLU A 691 32.93 -8.78 2.98
CA GLU A 691 33.53 -9.87 2.20
C GLU A 691 32.47 -10.90 1.78
N VAL A 692 31.58 -11.26 2.70
CA VAL A 692 30.47 -12.19 2.44
C VAL A 692 29.47 -11.63 1.43
N LEU A 693 29.21 -10.32 1.45
CA LEU A 693 28.29 -9.67 0.50
C LEU A 693 28.86 -9.59 -0.92
N GLY A 694 30.16 -9.86 -1.13
CA GLY A 694 30.74 -10.00 -2.46
C GLY A 694 30.63 -8.75 -3.34
N GLY A 695 30.63 -7.56 -2.72
CA GLY A 695 30.51 -6.27 -3.41
C GLY A 695 29.07 -5.76 -3.59
N ILE A 696 28.07 -6.43 -3.01
CA ILE A 696 26.69 -5.92 -2.93
C ILE A 696 26.60 -4.89 -1.80
N ASP A 697 26.04 -3.70 -2.09
CA ASP A 697 25.72 -2.72 -1.07
C ASP A 697 24.38 -3.06 -0.41
N PRO A 698 24.33 -3.24 0.93
CA PRO A 698 23.10 -3.59 1.64
C PRO A 698 22.01 -2.51 1.57
N LEU A 699 22.36 -1.25 1.29
CA LEU A 699 21.42 -0.13 1.17
C LEU A 699 21.02 0.15 -0.29
N GLY A 700 21.56 -0.62 -1.25
CA GLY A 700 21.22 -0.49 -2.67
C GLY A 700 21.91 0.65 -3.41
N VAL A 701 22.94 1.28 -2.81
CA VAL A 701 23.74 2.31 -3.48
C VAL A 701 24.86 1.65 -4.28
N GLU A 702 24.83 1.79 -5.60
CA GLU A 702 25.84 1.20 -6.47
C GLU A 702 27.07 2.11 -6.59
N VAL A 703 28.19 1.69 -5.99
CA VAL A 703 29.47 2.42 -6.04
C VAL A 703 30.57 1.48 -6.53
N SER A 704 31.35 1.91 -7.53
CA SER A 704 32.50 1.12 -7.99
C SER A 704 33.61 1.07 -6.94
N ALA A 705 34.49 0.07 -7.01
CA ALA A 705 35.61 -0.07 -6.07
C ALA A 705 36.56 1.16 -6.11
N GLN A 706 36.75 1.76 -7.29
CA GLN A 706 37.57 2.97 -7.45
C GLN A 706 36.90 4.20 -6.83
N GLN A 707 35.60 4.41 -7.08
CA GLN A 707 34.84 5.49 -6.45
C GLN A 707 34.81 5.34 -4.93
N ARG A 708 34.69 4.11 -4.41
CA ARG A 708 34.70 3.86 -2.97
C ARG A 708 36.00 4.27 -2.30
N GLU A 709 37.14 4.11 -2.98
CA GLU A 709 38.43 4.60 -2.47
C GLU A 709 38.49 6.12 -2.48
N GLN A 710 37.99 6.77 -3.55
CA GLN A 710 37.88 8.23 -3.62
C GLN A 710 36.99 8.80 -2.50
N ILE A 711 35.84 8.17 -2.24
CA ILE A 711 34.93 8.52 -1.15
C ILE A 711 35.65 8.39 0.21
N ARG A 712 36.47 7.35 0.40
CA ARG A 712 37.27 7.18 1.61
C ARG A 712 38.34 8.26 1.77
N GLU A 713 38.99 8.67 0.68
CA GLU A 713 39.94 9.78 0.70
C GLU A 713 39.26 11.11 1.06
N LEU A 714 38.04 11.34 0.55
CA LEU A 714 37.23 12.51 0.92
C LEU A 714 36.84 12.48 2.40
N GLU A 715 36.39 11.33 2.91
CA GLU A 715 36.10 11.12 4.33
C GLU A 715 37.30 11.42 5.22
N ALA A 716 38.49 10.95 4.82
CA ALA A 716 39.73 11.19 5.55
C ALA A 716 40.15 12.67 5.53
N SER A 717 39.72 13.45 4.54
CA SER A 717 40.01 14.88 4.43
C SER A 717 39.02 15.78 5.19
N ASP A 718 37.84 15.27 5.54
CA ASP A 718 36.76 16.03 6.17
C ASP A 718 36.88 16.04 7.71
N HIS A 719 37.89 16.73 8.20
CA HIS A 719 38.16 16.86 9.64
C HIS A 719 37.20 17.83 10.37
N HIS A 720 36.39 18.59 9.64
CA HIS A 720 35.51 19.61 10.21
C HIS A 720 34.08 19.11 10.42
N ALA A 721 33.72 17.94 9.89
CA ALA A 721 32.40 17.37 10.10
C ALA A 721 32.11 17.14 11.59
N ALA A 722 30.95 17.63 12.02
CA ALA A 722 30.48 17.55 13.39
C ALA A 722 28.99 17.26 13.42
N PHE A 723 28.60 16.21 14.14
CA PHE A 723 27.21 15.79 14.31
C PHE A 723 26.77 16.04 15.75
N ILE A 724 25.63 16.71 15.92
CA ILE A 724 25.03 16.95 17.22
C ILE A 724 23.85 16.00 17.37
N VAL A 725 23.83 15.22 18.46
CA VAL A 725 22.82 14.19 18.70
C VAL A 725 22.08 14.49 20.00
N LEU A 726 20.75 14.58 19.90
CA LEU A 726 19.84 14.78 21.02
C LEU A 726 18.75 13.70 21.04
N SER A 727 18.28 13.32 22.23
CA SER A 727 17.13 12.42 22.45
C SER A 727 16.10 13.08 23.35
N ASP A 728 14.82 12.71 23.19
CA ASP A 728 13.70 13.22 23.99
C ASP A 728 13.66 14.75 24.06
N VAL A 729 13.61 15.37 22.88
CA VAL A 729 13.57 16.82 22.69
C VAL A 729 12.12 17.32 22.84
N HIS A 730 11.62 17.37 24.08
CA HIS A 730 10.25 17.84 24.39
C HIS A 730 10.08 19.34 24.07
N LEU A 731 9.53 19.65 22.91
CA LEU A 731 9.38 21.03 22.42
C LEU A 731 8.29 21.83 23.14
N ASP A 732 7.40 21.14 23.87
CA ASP A 732 6.36 21.76 24.68
C ASP A 732 6.87 22.31 26.02
N ASP A 733 8.10 21.97 26.42
CA ASP A 733 8.76 22.57 27.58
C ASP A 733 9.50 23.86 27.17
N PRO A 734 9.09 25.04 27.67
CA PRO A 734 9.76 26.31 27.37
C PRO A 734 11.24 26.32 27.76
N LEU A 735 11.64 25.55 28.79
CA LEU A 735 13.06 25.44 29.18
C LEU A 735 13.86 24.71 28.12
N VAL A 736 13.31 23.65 27.51
CA VAL A 736 13.95 22.93 26.41
C VAL A 736 14.16 23.86 25.21
N MET A 737 13.13 24.64 24.83
CA MET A 737 13.25 25.63 23.76
C MET A 737 14.31 26.71 24.06
N SER A 738 14.38 27.19 25.30
CA SER A 738 15.43 28.13 25.74
C SER A 738 16.83 27.51 25.67
N LYS A 739 16.97 26.24 26.06
CA LYS A 739 18.26 25.52 26.03
C LYS A 739 18.69 25.15 24.61
N LEU A 740 17.76 24.90 23.69
CA LEU A 740 18.05 24.81 22.26
C LEU A 740 18.55 26.15 21.69
N ASP A 741 18.00 27.28 22.16
CA ASP A 741 18.49 28.61 21.76
C ASP A 741 19.94 28.85 22.20
N GLU A 742 20.26 28.55 23.46
CA GLU A 742 21.62 28.62 24.01
C GLU A 742 22.59 27.67 23.27
N LEU A 743 22.13 26.46 22.95
CA LEU A 743 22.89 25.48 22.18
C LEU A 743 23.23 26.00 20.78
N PHE A 744 22.24 26.48 20.03
CA PHE A 744 22.48 27.03 18.69
C PHE A 744 23.37 28.28 18.74
N GLN A 745 23.20 29.14 19.75
CA GLN A 745 24.08 30.28 19.97
C GLN A 745 25.55 29.86 20.16
N GLY A 746 25.79 28.81 20.96
CA GLY A 746 27.14 28.28 21.20
C GLY A 746 27.76 27.64 19.96
N LEU A 747 26.93 27.05 19.11
CA LEU A 747 27.37 26.29 17.93
C LEU A 747 27.43 27.10 16.63
N GLU A 748 26.92 28.33 16.60
CA GLU A 748 26.92 29.19 15.39
C GLU A 748 28.33 29.46 14.84
N SER A 749 29.35 29.42 15.70
CA SER A 749 30.76 29.56 15.28
C SER A 749 31.37 28.29 14.68
N VAL A 750 30.87 27.12 15.08
CA VAL A 750 31.37 25.80 14.66
C VAL A 750 30.61 25.30 13.43
N GLN A 751 29.33 25.65 13.31
CA GLN A 751 28.42 25.27 12.22
C GLN A 751 28.43 23.76 11.97
N PRO A 752 27.87 22.94 12.90
CA PRO A 752 27.87 21.50 12.76
C PRO A 752 27.21 21.05 11.46
N THR A 753 27.74 20.02 10.81
CA THR A 753 27.22 19.52 9.54
C THR A 753 25.84 18.90 9.68
N LEU A 754 25.54 18.27 10.82
CA LEU A 754 24.32 17.51 11.03
C LEU A 754 23.79 17.63 12.47
N PHE A 755 22.48 17.82 12.60
CA PHE A 755 21.73 17.69 13.85
C PHE A 755 20.79 16.48 13.74
N ILE A 756 20.90 15.55 14.69
CA ILE A 756 20.02 14.39 14.84
C ILE A 756 19.17 14.64 16.08
N LEU A 757 17.89 14.93 15.89
CA LEU A 757 16.92 15.14 16.95
C LEU A 757 16.03 13.91 17.02
N MET A 758 16.19 13.10 18.06
CA MET A 758 15.28 11.99 18.34
C MET A 758 14.16 12.48 19.26
N GLY A 759 12.93 12.06 18.96
CA GLY A 759 11.79 12.25 19.84
C GLY A 759 11.92 11.48 21.16
N ASP A 760 10.95 11.56 22.06
CA ASP A 760 9.65 12.21 21.82
C ASP A 760 9.76 13.74 21.71
N PHE A 761 8.95 14.36 20.85
CA PHE A 761 8.93 15.82 20.64
C PHE A 761 7.93 16.54 21.54
N MET A 762 7.14 15.81 22.32
CA MET A 762 6.25 16.34 23.34
C MET A 762 6.34 15.51 24.61
N SER A 763 6.17 16.15 25.76
CA SER A 763 6.16 15.50 27.07
C SER A 763 4.97 14.54 27.30
N THR A 764 3.89 14.70 26.52
CA THR A 764 2.69 13.87 26.61
C THR A 764 2.22 13.39 25.24
N SER A 765 1.70 12.16 25.19
CA SER A 765 1.15 11.56 23.97
C SER A 765 -0.14 12.26 23.53
N ILE A 766 -0.33 12.42 22.23
CA ILE A 766 -1.55 13.02 21.67
C ILE A 766 -2.78 12.16 21.97
N GLY A 767 -3.87 12.81 22.39
CA GLY A 767 -5.17 12.16 22.59
C GLY A 767 -5.35 11.45 23.94
N GLY A 768 -4.46 11.73 24.91
CA GLY A 768 -4.48 11.14 26.25
C GLY A 768 -5.60 11.62 27.20
N GLY A 769 -6.44 12.57 26.79
CA GLY A 769 -7.61 13.03 27.55
C GLY A 769 -7.76 14.56 27.60
N ALA A 770 -8.57 15.07 28.53
CA ALA A 770 -8.77 16.50 28.70
C ALA A 770 -7.47 17.18 29.15
N GLY A 771 -6.91 18.05 28.32
CA GLY A 771 -5.64 18.74 28.56
C GLY A 771 -4.41 18.08 27.92
N SER A 772 -4.56 17.01 27.13
CA SER A 772 -3.45 16.45 26.34
C SER A 772 -3.16 17.31 25.11
N ASN A 773 -1.88 17.43 24.75
CA ASN A 773 -1.45 18.10 23.53
C ASN A 773 -2.14 17.49 22.29
N SER A 774 -2.49 18.36 21.35
CA SER A 774 -3.10 18.04 20.07
C SER A 774 -2.07 18.04 18.95
N LEU A 775 -2.44 17.53 17.77
CA LEU A 775 -1.60 17.62 16.58
C LEU A 775 -1.31 19.07 16.17
N GLN A 776 -2.21 19.99 16.52
CA GLN A 776 -2.05 21.41 16.25
C GLN A 776 -0.96 22.01 17.14
N ASP A 777 -0.88 21.61 18.41
CA ASP A 777 0.14 22.09 19.35
C ASP A 777 1.54 21.65 18.89
N LEU A 778 1.71 20.38 18.48
CA LEU A 778 2.99 19.93 17.90
C LEU A 778 3.38 20.74 16.66
N ARG A 779 2.41 21.06 15.79
CA ARG A 779 2.67 21.88 14.60
C ARG A 779 3.20 23.26 14.99
N GLU A 780 2.63 23.87 16.02
CA GLU A 780 3.06 25.17 16.55
C GLU A 780 4.47 25.08 17.14
N TYR A 781 4.77 24.07 17.95
CA TYR A 781 6.10 23.88 18.52
C TYR A 781 7.17 23.59 17.45
N LEU A 782 6.86 22.80 16.41
CA LEU A 782 7.77 22.60 15.27
C LEU A 782 7.96 23.88 14.45
N GLU A 783 6.94 24.73 14.36
CA GLU A 783 7.04 26.04 13.71
C GLU A 783 7.93 27.01 14.51
N GLU A 784 7.85 26.98 15.84
CA GLU A 784 8.73 27.71 16.74
C GLU A 784 10.17 27.21 16.62
N LEU A 785 10.39 25.90 16.59
CA LEU A 785 11.71 25.31 16.33
C LEU A 785 12.29 25.78 14.99
N GLY A 786 11.48 25.81 13.93
CA GLY A 786 11.92 26.35 12.63
C GLY A 786 12.29 27.83 12.69
N SER A 787 11.53 28.62 13.46
CA SER A 787 11.82 30.04 13.67
C SER A 787 13.10 30.25 14.51
N LEU A 788 13.35 29.35 15.45
CA LEU A 788 14.56 29.31 16.27
C LEU A 788 15.81 28.97 15.42
N ILE A 789 15.72 27.99 14.53
CA ILE A 789 16.81 27.66 13.59
C ILE A 789 17.13 28.86 12.70
N LEU A 790 16.11 29.54 12.15
CA LEU A 790 16.29 30.72 11.29
C LEU A 790 16.88 31.94 12.00
N LYS A 791 16.89 31.98 13.33
CA LYS A 791 17.61 33.02 14.12
C LYS A 791 19.12 32.94 13.90
N TYR A 792 19.64 31.77 13.54
CA TYR A 792 21.05 31.44 13.38
C TYR A 792 21.35 31.07 11.92
N PRO A 793 21.65 32.04 11.04
CA PRO A 793 21.75 31.82 9.60
C PRO A 793 22.90 30.88 9.22
N GLY A 794 24.01 30.87 9.96
CA GLY A 794 25.12 29.96 9.69
C GLY A 794 24.73 28.49 9.85
N ILE A 795 24.01 28.17 10.93
CA ILE A 795 23.42 26.84 11.13
C ILE A 795 22.33 26.56 10.08
N ALA A 796 21.41 27.50 9.83
CA ALA A 796 20.30 27.26 8.91
C ALA A 796 20.74 26.94 7.47
N GLU A 797 21.82 27.57 6.99
CA GLU A 797 22.35 27.37 5.64
C GLU A 797 23.26 26.12 5.53
N ASN A 798 24.11 25.88 6.53
CA ASN A 798 25.18 24.87 6.42
C ASN A 798 24.89 23.55 7.16
N SER A 799 23.90 23.51 8.06
CA SER A 799 23.57 22.33 8.85
C SER A 799 22.34 21.60 8.30
N ARG A 800 22.41 20.28 8.24
CA ARG A 800 21.25 19.41 7.99
C ARG A 800 20.58 19.02 9.31
N PHE A 801 19.26 18.85 9.31
CA PHE A 801 18.51 18.41 10.47
C PHE A 801 17.75 17.12 10.15
N ILE A 802 17.88 16.10 11.00
CA ILE A 802 17.14 14.84 10.89
C ILE A 802 16.26 14.67 12.12
N LEU A 803 14.96 14.58 11.90
CA LEU A 803 13.97 14.30 12.93
C LEU A 803 13.66 12.80 12.92
N VAL A 804 13.87 12.11 14.04
CA VAL A 804 13.57 10.68 14.22
C VAL A 804 12.46 10.53 15.26
N PRO A 805 11.31 9.94 14.94
CA PRO A 805 10.16 9.90 15.85
C PRO A 805 10.39 8.94 17.02
N GLY A 806 9.98 9.38 18.21
CA GLY A 806 9.95 8.58 19.43
C GLY A 806 8.69 7.70 19.57
N PRO A 807 8.55 6.95 20.67
CA PRO A 807 7.42 6.05 20.91
C PRO A 807 6.06 6.73 21.13
N ASN A 808 6.03 7.99 21.60
CA ASN A 808 4.80 8.71 21.92
C ASN A 808 4.46 9.82 20.91
N ASP A 809 5.31 10.00 19.89
CA ASP A 809 5.05 10.96 18.81
C ASP A 809 3.88 10.56 17.90
N PRO A 810 3.18 11.53 17.30
CA PRO A 810 2.12 11.24 16.34
C PRO A 810 2.59 10.49 15.10
N GLY A 811 1.73 9.60 14.59
CA GLY A 811 2.08 8.72 13.47
C GLY A 811 3.03 7.57 13.85
N SER A 812 3.57 7.60 15.07
CA SER A 812 4.41 6.54 15.61
C SER A 812 3.55 5.34 16.00
N SER A 813 3.67 4.25 15.24
CA SER A 813 3.11 2.97 15.64
C SER A 813 3.87 2.43 16.85
N ARG A 814 3.18 1.72 17.75
CA ARG A 814 3.87 0.88 18.74
C ARG A 814 4.65 -0.27 18.09
N ALA A 815 4.37 -0.57 16.82
CA ALA A 815 5.10 -1.52 16.02
C ALA A 815 6.27 -0.88 15.27
N PHE A 816 7.37 -1.61 15.13
CA PHE A 816 8.49 -1.20 14.29
C PHE A 816 8.40 -1.77 12.87
N PRO A 817 8.97 -1.09 11.86
CA PRO A 817 9.47 0.28 11.91
C PRO A 817 8.35 1.30 12.09
N ARG A 818 8.69 2.46 12.65
CA ARG A 818 7.78 3.61 12.80
C ARG A 818 7.89 4.53 11.60
N HIS A 819 6.75 5.04 11.14
CA HIS A 819 6.69 6.04 10.09
C HIS A 819 7.30 7.37 10.55
N PRO A 820 7.79 8.21 9.64
CA PRO A 820 8.19 9.57 9.96
C PRO A 820 7.03 10.38 10.56
N LEU A 821 7.36 11.50 11.20
CA LEU A 821 6.36 12.46 11.66
C LEU A 821 5.43 12.89 10.50
N PRO A 822 4.10 12.92 10.69
CA PRO A 822 3.17 13.23 9.61
C PRO A 822 3.36 14.61 8.98
N ASP A 823 3.20 14.70 7.67
CA ASP A 823 3.27 15.96 6.90
C ASP A 823 2.36 17.06 7.45
N LEU A 824 1.23 16.68 8.08
CA LEU A 824 0.29 17.61 8.69
C LEU A 824 0.93 18.52 9.75
N CYS A 825 1.95 18.04 10.47
CA CYS A 825 2.66 18.80 11.50
C CYS A 825 4.05 19.30 11.06
N THR A 826 4.67 18.68 10.04
CA THR A 826 6.05 18.99 9.63
C THR A 826 6.15 19.90 8.40
N ARG A 827 5.10 20.02 7.60
CA ARG A 827 5.13 20.76 6.31
C ARG A 827 5.60 22.21 6.45
N GLU A 828 5.17 22.92 7.50
CA GLU A 828 5.57 24.32 7.69
C GLU A 828 7.02 24.47 8.13
N LEU A 829 7.52 23.56 8.97
CA LEU A 829 8.93 23.50 9.35
C LEU A 829 9.82 23.25 8.13
N ILE A 830 9.48 22.24 7.31
CA ILE A 830 10.23 21.89 6.09
C ILE A 830 10.20 23.04 5.08
N ARG A 831 9.07 23.76 4.98
CA ARG A 831 8.97 24.94 4.11
C ARG A 831 9.87 26.08 4.57
N LYS A 832 10.03 26.29 5.88
CA LYS A 832 10.90 27.32 6.47
C LYS A 832 12.38 26.94 6.41
N VAL A 833 12.70 25.68 6.68
CA VAL A 833 14.05 25.13 6.75
C VAL A 833 14.13 23.90 5.84
N PRO A 834 14.51 24.07 4.55
CA PRO A 834 14.52 22.97 3.58
C PRO A 834 15.56 21.88 3.90
N ASN A 835 16.54 22.20 4.75
CA ASN A 835 17.57 21.26 5.21
C ASN A 835 17.06 20.28 6.30
N VAL A 836 15.77 20.32 6.66
CA VAL A 836 15.14 19.37 7.59
C VAL A 836 14.61 18.14 6.83
N THR A 837 14.96 16.95 7.30
CA THR A 837 14.46 15.67 6.81
C THR A 837 13.78 14.90 7.95
N CYS A 838 12.51 14.54 7.78
CA CYS A 838 11.81 13.64 8.71
C CYS A 838 12.07 12.19 8.29
N SER A 839 12.69 11.38 9.16
CA SER A 839 13.01 9.98 8.86
C SER A 839 12.18 9.00 9.69
N THR A 840 12.32 7.71 9.41
CA THR A 840 11.67 6.62 10.17
C THR A 840 12.41 6.33 11.47
N ASN A 841 11.85 5.47 12.31
CA ASN A 841 12.56 4.89 13.45
C ASN A 841 12.49 3.34 13.40
N PRO A 842 13.63 2.63 13.25
CA PRO A 842 14.98 3.20 13.06
C PRO A 842 15.15 3.88 11.70
N CYS A 843 16.27 4.57 11.55
CA CYS A 843 16.79 5.00 10.25
C CYS A 843 18.30 4.72 10.18
N ARG A 844 18.85 4.77 8.96
CA ARG A 844 20.29 4.66 8.73
C ARG A 844 20.81 5.91 8.06
N ILE A 845 21.97 6.36 8.48
CA ILE A 845 22.70 7.46 7.87
C ILE A 845 24.00 6.90 7.33
N ARG A 846 24.28 7.17 6.06
CA ARG A 846 25.59 6.94 5.48
C ARG A 846 26.32 8.26 5.37
N TYR A 847 27.46 8.35 6.03
CA TYR A 847 28.39 9.46 5.91
C TYR A 847 29.66 8.94 5.25
N TYR A 848 29.89 9.34 3.99
CA TYR A 848 30.90 8.74 3.15
C TYR A 848 30.83 7.19 3.14
N THR A 849 31.83 6.50 3.70
CA THR A 849 31.87 5.04 3.78
C THR A 849 31.35 4.47 5.11
N GLN A 850 31.02 5.34 6.07
CA GLN A 850 30.52 4.96 7.40
C GLN A 850 29.01 4.78 7.41
N ASP A 851 28.55 3.69 8.02
CA ASP A 851 27.15 3.36 8.23
C ASP A 851 26.79 3.58 9.71
N ILE A 852 25.89 4.51 9.97
CA ILE A 852 25.39 4.90 11.28
C ILE A 852 23.93 4.47 11.40
N VAL A 853 23.60 3.69 12.43
CA VAL A 853 22.22 3.25 12.70
C VAL A 853 21.68 4.05 13.88
N ILE A 854 20.50 4.64 13.71
CA ILE A 854 19.81 5.40 14.77
C ILE A 854 18.55 4.64 15.16
N PHE A 855 18.36 4.45 16.47
CA PHE A 855 17.19 3.77 17.00
C PHE A 855 16.72 4.41 18.31
N ARG A 856 15.47 4.91 18.32
CA ARG A 856 14.85 5.55 19.48
C ARG A 856 13.78 4.65 20.10
N ASP A 857 14.08 4.03 21.24
CA ASP A 857 13.11 3.28 22.05
C ASP A 857 13.67 3.10 23.46
N ASP A 858 12.80 2.98 24.48
CA ASP A 858 13.24 2.74 25.86
C ASP A 858 13.64 1.26 26.06
N LEU A 859 14.65 0.83 25.30
CA LEU A 859 15.02 -0.56 25.09
C LEU A 859 15.64 -1.17 26.34
N GLN A 860 16.45 -0.42 27.09
CA GLN A 860 17.10 -0.86 28.32
C GLN A 860 16.06 -1.35 29.33
N GLN A 861 15.04 -0.54 29.64
CA GLN A 861 13.99 -0.92 30.57
C GLN A 861 13.10 -2.06 30.05
N LYS A 862 12.82 -2.08 28.74
CA LYS A 862 12.03 -3.16 28.13
C LYS A 862 12.76 -4.50 28.18
N MET A 863 14.04 -4.53 27.83
CA MET A 863 14.84 -5.76 27.83
C MET A 863 15.11 -6.28 29.23
N GLN A 864 15.40 -5.40 30.20
CA GLN A 864 15.52 -5.81 31.61
C GLN A 864 14.25 -6.50 32.12
N ARG A 865 13.07 -5.96 31.82
CA ARG A 865 11.78 -6.55 32.24
C ARG A 865 11.50 -7.91 31.63
N HIS A 866 12.08 -8.20 30.46
CA HIS A 866 11.88 -9.47 29.73
C HIS A 866 13.10 -10.40 29.82
N ALA A 867 14.12 -10.04 30.58
CA ALA A 867 15.29 -10.87 30.77
C ALA A 867 14.89 -12.12 31.56
N ILE A 868 15.19 -13.31 31.00
CA ILE A 868 14.88 -14.60 31.64
C ILE A 868 15.93 -14.98 32.70
N LEU A 869 17.11 -14.36 32.63
CA LEU A 869 18.21 -14.53 33.58
C LEU A 869 18.65 -13.14 34.08
N PRO A 870 19.03 -13.02 35.37
CA PRO A 870 19.50 -11.75 35.89
C PRO A 870 20.85 -11.37 35.24
N PRO A 871 21.09 -10.08 34.93
CA PRO A 871 22.37 -9.66 34.35
C PRO A 871 23.52 -9.91 35.34
N THR A 872 24.66 -10.39 34.83
CA THR A 872 25.88 -10.60 35.61
C THR A 872 26.44 -9.27 36.15
N PRO A 873 26.98 -9.24 37.38
CA PRO A 873 27.64 -8.05 37.92
C PRO A 873 28.94 -7.77 37.15
N SER A 874 29.31 -6.49 37.01
CA SER A 874 30.54 -6.11 36.32
C SER A 874 31.78 -6.44 37.19
N GLU A 875 32.73 -7.18 36.63
CA GLU A 875 34.06 -7.34 37.23
C GLU A 875 34.89 -6.09 36.92
N GLN A 876 34.87 -5.08 37.79
CA GLN A 876 35.95 -4.09 37.78
C GLN A 876 37.18 -4.72 38.41
N GLY A 877 38.30 -4.69 37.68
CA GLY A 877 39.59 -5.19 38.16
C GLY A 877 39.99 -4.55 39.48
N GLU A 878 40.72 -5.30 40.30
CA GLU A 878 41.29 -4.87 41.57
C GLU A 878 42.08 -3.57 41.40
N ALA A 879 41.47 -2.42 41.68
CA ALA A 879 42.20 -1.19 41.90
C ALA A 879 42.76 -1.22 43.32
N MET A 880 44.09 -1.30 43.43
CA MET A 880 44.80 -1.11 44.69
C MET A 880 44.90 0.39 44.98
N ASP A 881 44.43 0.85 46.12
CA ASP A 881 44.72 2.20 46.61
C ASP A 881 46.22 2.34 46.93
N GLU A 882 46.74 3.58 46.96
CA GLU A 882 48.15 3.88 47.23
C GLU A 882 48.66 3.36 48.60
N ASP A 883 47.76 2.95 49.50
CA ASP A 883 48.05 2.38 50.82
C ASP A 883 47.89 0.83 50.91
N GLY A 884 47.55 0.16 49.81
CA GLY A 884 47.52 -1.31 49.74
C GLY A 884 46.33 -2.01 50.43
N GLU A 885 45.24 -1.31 50.70
CA GLU A 885 43.97 -1.91 51.15
C GLU A 885 42.99 -2.10 49.98
N THR A 886 42.36 -3.27 49.91
CA THR A 886 41.30 -3.60 48.93
C THR A 886 39.99 -2.94 49.33
N VAL A 887 39.59 -1.90 48.61
CA VAL A 887 38.27 -1.28 48.77
C VAL A 887 37.23 -2.14 48.04
N HIS A 888 36.33 -2.79 48.79
CA HIS A 888 35.13 -3.42 48.22
C HIS A 888 34.15 -2.33 47.76
N SER A 889 34.31 -1.83 46.54
CA SER A 889 33.24 -1.08 45.87
C SER A 889 32.08 -2.04 45.57
N VAL A 890 30.85 -1.59 45.81
CA VAL A 890 29.63 -2.35 45.49
C VAL A 890 29.64 -2.62 43.99
N SER A 891 29.68 -3.89 43.57
CA SER A 891 29.70 -4.28 42.16
C SER A 891 28.43 -3.80 41.45
N GLN A 892 28.46 -2.64 40.81
CA GLN A 892 27.32 -2.09 40.10
C GLN A 892 27.22 -2.77 38.71
N THR A 893 26.09 -3.41 38.44
CA THR A 893 25.81 -4.02 37.13
C THR A 893 25.63 -2.92 36.08
N ASP A 894 26.52 -2.88 35.09
CA ASP A 894 26.41 -1.96 33.95
C ASP A 894 25.45 -2.55 32.92
N ILE A 895 24.19 -2.13 32.97
CA ILE A 895 23.15 -2.69 32.11
C ILE A 895 23.29 -2.21 30.67
N SER A 896 23.89 -1.04 30.44
CA SER A 896 24.13 -0.49 29.10
C SER A 896 25.13 -1.37 28.34
N LYS A 897 26.16 -1.90 29.02
CA LYS A 897 27.08 -2.90 28.46
C LYS A 897 26.34 -4.18 28.04
N HIS A 898 25.44 -4.68 28.89
CA HIS A 898 24.63 -5.86 28.57
C HIS A 898 23.70 -5.62 27.38
N LEU A 899 23.10 -4.44 27.30
CA LEU A 899 22.21 -4.04 26.20
C LEU A 899 22.95 -4.01 24.86
N ALA A 900 24.05 -3.25 24.80
CA ALA A 900 24.86 -3.11 23.58
C ALA A 900 25.35 -4.47 23.07
N LYS A 901 25.88 -5.30 23.98
CA LYS A 901 26.30 -6.66 23.67
C LYS A 901 25.15 -7.50 23.10
N THR A 902 23.97 -7.44 23.70
CA THR A 902 22.81 -8.22 23.23
C THR A 902 22.38 -7.83 21.83
N VAL A 903 22.23 -6.54 21.56
CA VAL A 903 21.77 -6.04 20.25
C VAL A 903 22.76 -6.42 19.14
N ILE A 904 24.06 -6.29 19.41
CA ILE A 904 25.14 -6.61 18.47
C ILE A 904 25.26 -8.12 18.27
N ASP A 905 25.30 -8.91 19.34
CA ASP A 905 25.40 -10.37 19.23
C ASP A 905 24.15 -10.97 18.59
N GLN A 906 22.95 -10.42 18.80
CA GLN A 906 21.74 -10.86 18.10
C GLN A 906 21.65 -10.35 16.66
N ALA A 907 22.55 -9.46 16.23
CA ALA A 907 22.50 -8.75 14.95
C ALA A 907 21.11 -8.16 14.64
N HIS A 908 20.44 -7.62 15.66
CA HIS A 908 19.07 -7.15 15.54
C HIS A 908 18.75 -6.10 16.61
N LEU A 909 18.16 -4.97 16.22
CA LEU A 909 17.86 -3.83 17.11
C LEU A 909 16.85 -4.17 18.21
N CYS A 910 15.88 -5.04 17.92
CA CYS A 910 14.82 -5.42 18.87
C CYS A 910 14.74 -6.94 19.08
N PRO A 911 15.67 -7.56 19.84
CA PRO A 911 15.62 -8.97 20.20
C PRO A 911 14.68 -9.15 21.41
N LEU A 912 13.39 -8.89 21.18
CA LEU A 912 12.33 -9.02 22.17
C LEU A 912 11.20 -9.91 21.63
N PRO A 913 10.36 -10.46 22.51
CA PRO A 913 9.12 -11.12 22.10
C PRO A 913 8.25 -10.15 21.30
N LEU A 914 7.62 -10.62 20.21
CA LEU A 914 6.71 -9.81 19.38
C LEU A 914 5.51 -9.25 20.17
N MET A 915 5.15 -9.87 21.29
CA MET A 915 4.10 -9.38 22.20
C MET A 915 4.57 -8.21 23.07
N ALA A 916 5.88 -8.13 23.34
CA ALA A 916 6.48 -7.05 24.12
C ALA A 916 6.72 -5.81 23.25
N ASN A 917 7.31 -6.01 22.08
CA ASN A 917 7.51 -4.99 21.06
C ASN A 917 7.02 -5.52 19.70
N PRO A 918 5.85 -5.09 19.22
CA PRO A 918 5.32 -5.48 17.92
C PRO A 918 6.23 -5.06 16.76
N ILE A 919 6.24 -5.84 15.68
CA ILE A 919 7.03 -5.58 14.47
C ILE A 919 6.17 -5.90 13.26
N ASN A 920 6.19 -5.01 12.27
CA ASN A 920 5.61 -5.20 10.95
C ASN A 920 6.42 -6.29 10.22
N TRP A 921 5.82 -7.46 9.99
CA TRP A 921 6.59 -8.68 9.70
C TRP A 921 7.42 -8.61 8.40
N ASP A 922 6.89 -7.98 7.35
CA ASP A 922 7.61 -7.79 6.08
C ASP A 922 8.79 -6.81 6.18
N PHE A 923 8.83 -5.99 7.23
CA PHE A 923 9.82 -4.94 7.44
C PHE A 923 10.85 -5.28 8.53
N ASP A 924 10.84 -6.49 9.10
CA ASP A 924 11.83 -6.94 10.10
C ASP A 924 13.27 -6.79 9.63
N SER A 925 13.52 -6.98 8.33
CA SER A 925 14.85 -6.84 7.73
C SER A 925 15.48 -5.45 7.94
N SER A 926 14.68 -4.40 8.07
CA SER A 926 15.19 -3.04 8.34
C SER A 926 15.81 -2.90 9.74
N LEU A 927 15.39 -3.76 10.69
CA LEU A 927 15.89 -3.80 12.07
C LEU A 927 17.15 -4.66 12.23
N GLN A 928 17.59 -5.36 11.18
CA GLN A 928 18.74 -6.25 11.22
C GLN A 928 20.05 -5.47 11.17
N LEU A 929 20.99 -5.80 12.05
CA LEU A 929 22.34 -5.25 12.08
C LEU A 929 23.30 -6.12 11.26
N PHE A 930 22.88 -6.47 10.04
CA PHE A 930 23.72 -7.15 9.06
C PHE A 930 23.74 -6.35 7.75
N PRO A 931 24.90 -5.91 7.26
CA PRO A 931 26.22 -5.97 7.93
C PRO A 931 26.25 -5.14 9.21
N ALA A 932 27.27 -5.36 10.06
CA ALA A 932 27.48 -4.57 11.26
C ALA A 932 27.71 -3.08 10.91
N PRO A 933 27.07 -2.12 11.62
CA PRO A 933 27.33 -0.70 11.44
C PRO A 933 28.66 -0.28 12.09
N ASP A 934 29.19 0.89 11.72
CA ASP A 934 30.34 1.47 12.43
C ASP A 934 29.90 2.10 13.75
N VAL A 935 28.72 2.74 13.74
CA VAL A 935 28.15 3.42 14.91
C VAL A 935 26.68 3.06 15.09
N LEU A 936 26.31 2.75 16.33
CA LEU A 936 24.95 2.55 16.78
C LEU A 936 24.56 3.63 17.80
N ILE A 937 23.65 4.50 17.40
CA ILE A 937 23.10 5.57 18.23
C ILE A 937 21.77 5.11 18.81
N LEU A 938 21.71 5.00 20.13
CA LEU A 938 20.51 4.59 20.85
C LEU A 938 19.89 5.80 21.56
N GLY A 939 18.58 6.00 21.38
CA GLY A 939 17.78 6.94 22.16
C GLY A 939 16.96 6.18 23.20
N ASP A 940 17.32 6.32 24.47
CA ASP A 940 16.64 5.72 25.63
C ASP A 940 16.34 6.82 26.67
N SER A 941 15.63 6.46 27.74
CA SER A 941 15.26 7.33 28.86
C SER A 941 16.27 7.27 30.02
N THR A 942 17.48 6.77 29.77
CA THR A 942 18.52 6.52 30.79
C THR A 942 19.61 7.59 30.79
N GLU A 943 20.56 7.51 31.72
CA GLU A 943 21.73 8.39 31.69
C GLU A 943 22.59 8.14 30.43
N GLN A 944 23.29 9.17 29.98
CA GLN A 944 24.18 9.11 28.82
C GLN A 944 25.30 8.07 29.01
N TYR A 945 25.66 7.35 27.95
CA TYR A 945 26.76 6.39 27.98
C TYR A 945 27.43 6.23 26.62
N GLN A 946 28.69 5.79 26.62
CA GLN A 946 29.44 5.38 25.43
C GLN A 946 30.13 4.05 25.72
N LEU A 947 30.07 3.15 24.74
CA LEU A 947 30.62 1.81 24.80
C LEU A 947 31.21 1.46 23.43
N GLY A 948 32.22 0.60 23.42
CA GLY A 948 32.73 -0.02 22.19
C GLY A 948 32.57 -1.54 22.29
N TYR A 949 32.00 -2.17 21.28
CA TYR A 949 31.88 -3.63 21.25
C TYR A 949 32.01 -4.17 19.82
N SER A 950 32.92 -5.12 19.61
CA SER A 950 33.17 -5.75 18.30
C SER A 950 33.43 -4.75 17.16
N SER A 951 34.23 -3.72 17.43
CA SER A 951 34.54 -2.61 16.49
C SER A 951 33.36 -1.68 16.15
N ILE A 952 32.24 -1.80 16.87
CA ILE A 952 31.08 -0.92 16.75
C ILE A 952 31.13 0.10 17.88
N GLY A 953 31.07 1.39 17.55
CA GLY A 953 30.87 2.47 18.52
C GLY A 953 29.39 2.56 18.91
N VAL A 954 29.08 2.46 20.20
CA VAL A 954 27.70 2.57 20.69
C VAL A 954 27.61 3.73 21.65
N PHE A 955 26.66 4.64 21.45
CA PHE A 955 26.42 5.70 22.41
C PHE A 955 24.96 6.11 22.49
N HIS A 956 24.62 6.71 23.61
CA HIS A 956 23.31 7.28 23.91
C HIS A 956 23.49 8.69 24.49
N PRO A 957 22.84 9.72 23.92
CA PRO A 957 23.05 11.10 24.34
C PRO A 957 22.43 11.50 25.69
N GLY A 958 21.56 10.66 26.28
CA GLY A 958 20.72 11.05 27.40
C GLY A 958 19.44 11.79 26.95
N PRO A 959 18.39 11.82 27.79
CA PRO A 959 17.17 12.57 27.54
C PRO A 959 17.41 14.07 27.75
N PHE A 960 17.37 14.84 26.66
CA PHE A 960 17.68 16.27 26.66
C PHE A 960 16.74 17.08 27.56
N HIS A 961 15.46 16.70 27.65
CA HIS A 961 14.52 17.38 28.54
C HIS A 961 14.86 17.23 30.03
N ALA A 962 15.68 16.25 30.42
CA ALA A 962 15.96 15.95 31.83
C ALA A 962 17.17 16.70 32.38
N ASP A 963 18.28 16.71 31.64
CA ASP A 963 19.55 17.30 32.08
C ASP A 963 20.27 18.11 31.00
N TYR A 964 19.60 18.36 29.87
CA TYR A 964 20.10 19.12 28.72
C TYR A 964 21.40 18.55 28.14
N SER A 965 21.62 17.23 28.29
CA SER A 965 22.75 16.52 27.71
C SER A 965 22.59 16.30 26.21
N PHE A 966 23.67 16.45 25.48
CA PHE A 966 23.77 16.14 24.07
C PHE A 966 25.16 15.57 23.75
N VAL A 967 25.27 14.91 22.61
CA VAL A 967 26.55 14.36 22.14
C VAL A 967 27.03 15.16 20.94
N PHE A 968 28.29 15.58 21.01
CA PHE A 968 29.05 16.08 19.88
C PHE A 968 29.88 14.92 19.30
N TYR A 969 29.52 14.45 18.11
CA TYR A 969 30.17 13.33 17.44
C TYR A 969 30.97 13.81 16.23
N ARG A 970 32.25 13.43 16.15
CA ARG A 970 33.09 13.65 14.97
C ARG A 970 33.27 12.33 14.22
N PRO A 971 32.67 12.18 13.01
CA PRO A 971 32.71 10.93 12.28
C PRO A 971 34.10 10.57 11.77
N SER A 972 34.90 11.53 11.30
CA SER A 972 36.24 11.28 10.74
C SER A 972 37.21 10.63 11.75
N THR A 973 37.08 10.97 13.04
CA THR A 973 37.90 10.40 14.13
C THR A 973 37.16 9.37 14.98
N ASN A 974 35.87 9.14 14.71
CA ASN A 974 34.96 8.34 15.54
C ASN A 974 35.03 8.72 17.03
N THR A 975 35.08 10.02 17.33
CA THR A 975 35.17 10.54 18.71
C THR A 975 33.85 11.18 19.12
N THR A 976 33.36 10.81 20.29
CA THR A 976 32.18 11.41 20.93
C THR A 976 32.59 12.23 22.15
N GLU A 977 32.05 13.44 22.24
CA GLU A 977 32.18 14.34 23.38
C GLU A 977 30.79 14.56 23.99
N PHE A 978 30.62 14.14 25.25
CA PHE A 978 29.39 14.39 26.00
C PHE A 978 29.40 15.82 26.54
N SER A 979 28.33 16.55 26.29
CA SER A 979 28.20 17.96 26.66
C SER A 979 26.83 18.22 27.27
N ARG A 980 26.72 19.29 28.07
CA ARG A 980 25.46 19.76 28.67
C ARG A 980 25.33 21.25 28.45
N VAL A 981 24.10 21.71 28.25
CA VAL A 981 23.78 23.15 28.21
C VAL A 981 23.51 23.61 29.64
N GLU A 982 24.52 24.21 30.29
CA GLU A 982 24.42 24.72 31.69
C GLU A 982 23.40 25.84 31.85
#